data_AF-A0A9P4KH48-F1
#
_entry.id   AF-A0A9P4KH48-F1
#
_cell.length_a   1.000
_cell.length_b   1.000
_cell.length_c   1.000
_cell.angle_alpha   90.00
_cell.angle_beta   90.00
_cell.angle_gamma   90.00
#
_symmetry.space_group_name_H-M   'P 1'
#
loop_
_entity.id
_entity.type
_entity.pdbx_description
1 polymer ?
#
loop_
_entity_poly.entity_id
_entity_poly.type
_entity_poly.pdbx_seq_one_letter_code
_entity_poly.pdbx_strand_id
1 'polypeptide(L)'
;MPRSFLPSTIDFHDPDPEPVTPRAPTGVLSQVPPLTLGDIGRQNSALTKSNVEITGIQQPASLFKGVETPPQTPAVIEKKDDFFIQAPLSAAAHFPNPLDPKTLVRSDSHVAEWGASFFNQPRSTAGPAPPETILQYAKGRERTESSLSSSRRSSPSKKPGNGRRDEGRWATSWSVVPAVQGNGGLTNAIRAAVRAGSMGDVLSVGTIGFPTDTLDETKKIEIYERLEADHESLTVYVSDKDFDGHYNHFSKTILWPVFHYQIPDHPKSKAYLDHSWIFYEKVNQAFADKVIANYKRGDIIWVHDYHLCLVPGMIRKKLPEAQIGFFLHSAFPSSEVFRCLAERRKLLEGMLGANLVAFQTPEYAHHFLQTCSRILSVEATEDGIQLDAHFVNVWSLPIGIDPKTLGLAREEPDVLKWVKEIKDRYPDKRLIVARDKLDSIGGVRQKLLAFELFLNQYPEWKDKVVLIQVATSTTENEDLAATISEIVTRIDAVHSTLAHNPLVLLRQDIPFSQLLALLSVADALMITSLREGMNLTCHEFVICQDGRACPDKKHGPVILSEFTGSSAVFGGAELAVNPWDYKGCAEAMRVALEMSEEEKDRRYVKMRDIVMVQTGESWMRQLTEHLAKVHEEHGRRDTMSIPRLSVAKLSQAYEKANKRLFILDYEGTLASWGNVSSTVLMSPQRVTDILNDLISDPKNLLYIMSGRTIEEVEMIFGRVPSIGLIAENGCYVRECFSDEWTAFADEARTKKWMDAVKDIMRYYLERVENSWIEERHCSLIFHYEKSDEFDSAARHAGDCANHVNEACASQRVRAYPAKDCVIIEPIDYDKGTAAKHIWSKFAENERPDFLMVAGNDRDDELVFRWAKNILENNECPNITSVSVGNRNTVAMSTLTNGTTGRFAPVPYLLKTH
;
A
#
# COMPACT_ATOMS: atom_id res chain seq x y z
N MET A 1 8.23 -9.09 -5.07
CA MET A 1 7.78 -7.81 -4.47
C MET A 1 8.71 -7.48 -3.33
N PRO A 2 8.83 -6.19 -2.98
CA PRO A 2 9.99 -5.73 -2.26
C PRO A 2 10.00 -6.24 -0.83
N ARG A 3 11.13 -6.80 -0.44
CA ARG A 3 11.43 -7.13 0.95
C ARG A 3 11.83 -5.82 1.65
N SER A 4 11.53 -5.66 2.94
CA SER A 4 11.95 -4.51 3.77
C SER A 4 13.45 -4.55 4.09
N PHE A 5 14.26 -4.82 3.07
CA PHE A 5 15.70 -4.95 3.17
C PHE A 5 16.39 -3.63 2.90
N LEU A 6 17.54 -3.48 3.54
CA LEU A 6 18.46 -2.41 3.24
C LEU A 6 18.93 -2.48 1.78
N PRO A 7 19.26 -1.32 1.17
CA PRO A 7 19.77 -1.26 -0.20
C PRO A 7 21.16 -1.90 -0.37
N SER A 8 21.85 -2.16 0.74
CA SER A 8 23.15 -2.83 0.80
C SER A 8 23.08 -4.05 1.71
N THR A 9 23.88 -5.07 1.40
CA THR A 9 24.02 -6.31 2.17
C THR A 9 25.51 -6.69 2.27
N ILE A 10 25.83 -7.85 2.83
CA ILE A 10 27.20 -8.23 3.20
C ILE A 10 27.60 -9.53 2.53
N ASP A 11 28.80 -9.57 1.95
CA ASP A 11 29.40 -10.79 1.45
C ASP A 11 30.62 -11.17 2.31
N PHE A 12 30.62 -12.38 2.88
CA PHE A 12 31.72 -12.88 3.71
C PHE A 12 32.78 -13.56 2.84
N HIS A 13 34.04 -13.23 3.04
CA HIS A 13 35.13 -13.91 2.34
C HIS A 13 35.51 -15.20 3.07
N ASP A 14 35.76 -16.26 2.30
CA ASP A 14 36.36 -17.48 2.87
C ASP A 14 37.79 -17.15 3.37
N PRO A 15 38.24 -17.76 4.48
CA PRO A 15 39.59 -17.53 4.99
C PRO A 15 40.60 -18.05 3.95
N ASP A 16 41.59 -17.22 3.60
CA ASP A 16 42.71 -17.64 2.72
C ASP A 16 43.29 -18.96 3.24
N PRO A 17 43.54 -19.96 2.37
CA PRO A 17 44.22 -21.17 2.80
C PRO A 17 45.61 -20.78 3.29
N GLU A 18 45.90 -21.03 4.57
CA GLU A 18 47.22 -20.77 5.15
C GLU A 18 48.33 -21.32 4.23
N PRO A 19 49.43 -20.59 4.02
CA PRO A 19 50.53 -21.07 3.21
C PRO A 19 51.08 -22.35 3.85
N VAL A 20 50.86 -23.48 3.18
CA VAL A 20 51.38 -24.78 3.58
C VAL A 20 52.90 -24.68 3.70
N THR A 21 53.41 -24.60 4.93
CA THR A 21 54.84 -24.70 5.21
C THR A 21 55.36 -26.03 4.66
N PRO A 22 56.41 -26.05 3.84
CA PRO A 22 56.85 -27.26 3.17
C PRO A 22 57.52 -28.21 4.17
N ARG A 23 56.90 -29.37 4.40
CA ARG A 23 57.63 -30.52 4.95
C ARG A 23 58.43 -31.19 3.83
N ALA A 24 59.74 -31.18 3.99
CA ALA A 24 60.73 -31.85 3.15
C ALA A 24 60.63 -33.40 3.23
N PRO A 25 61.22 -34.13 2.25
CA PRO A 25 60.61 -35.30 1.63
C PRO A 25 61.27 -36.65 1.94
N THR A 26 60.48 -37.74 1.87
CA THR A 26 60.92 -39.14 1.67
C THR A 26 59.71 -39.94 1.17
N GLY A 27 59.66 -40.67 0.06
CA GLY A 27 60.59 -40.95 -1.05
C GLY A 27 59.91 -41.94 -2.02
N VAL A 28 60.24 -41.78 -3.32
CA VAL A 28 60.31 -42.81 -4.41
C VAL A 28 58.99 -43.54 -4.77
N LEU A 29 58.23 -43.17 -5.82
CA LEU A 29 58.42 -43.18 -7.30
C LEU A 29 57.97 -44.48 -8.02
N SER A 30 56.98 -44.34 -8.91
CA SER A 30 56.97 -44.73 -10.36
C SER A 30 55.50 -44.83 -10.84
N GLN A 31 54.94 -43.83 -11.51
CA GLN A 31 54.96 -43.57 -12.97
C GLN A 31 54.71 -44.80 -13.86
N VAL A 32 53.56 -44.86 -14.54
CA VAL A 32 53.40 -44.96 -16.03
C VAL A 32 51.95 -44.51 -16.41
N PRO A 33 51.55 -44.34 -17.71
CA PRO A 33 51.37 -43.08 -18.45
C PRO A 33 49.89 -42.78 -18.80
N PRO A 34 49.55 -41.68 -19.51
CA PRO A 34 48.17 -41.36 -19.86
C PRO A 34 47.74 -42.03 -21.16
N LEU A 35 46.55 -42.65 -21.20
CA LEU A 35 45.92 -43.09 -22.45
C LEU A 35 44.42 -42.77 -22.48
N THR A 36 44.12 -41.77 -23.33
CA THR A 36 43.12 -41.70 -24.41
C THR A 36 41.73 -42.33 -24.29
N LEU A 37 40.77 -41.56 -24.83
CA LEU A 37 39.39 -41.88 -25.19
C LEU A 37 39.20 -43.30 -25.76
N GLY A 38 38.49 -44.13 -25.00
CA GLY A 38 38.00 -45.45 -25.36
C GLY A 38 37.59 -46.17 -24.08
N ASP A 39 36.39 -46.75 -24.06
CA ASP A 39 35.87 -47.60 -22.98
C ASP A 39 35.03 -46.91 -21.87
N ILE A 40 33.92 -46.28 -22.26
CA ILE A 40 32.71 -46.30 -21.43
C ILE A 40 31.55 -46.89 -22.25
N GLY A 41 31.54 -48.22 -22.31
CA GLY A 41 30.35 -49.01 -22.61
C GLY A 41 29.59 -49.32 -21.32
N ARG A 42 28.28 -49.05 -21.33
CA ARG A 42 27.29 -49.33 -20.27
C ARG A 42 27.35 -50.80 -19.80
N GLN A 43 27.14 -51.04 -18.49
CA GLN A 43 25.97 -51.81 -18.00
C GLN A 43 25.81 -51.87 -16.47
N ASN A 44 24.52 -51.87 -16.12
CA ASN A 44 23.81 -52.01 -14.85
C ASN A 44 24.21 -53.12 -13.88
N SER A 45 23.69 -52.98 -12.65
CA SER A 45 23.04 -53.97 -11.74
C SER A 45 23.70 -54.03 -10.35
N ALA A 46 23.08 -54.40 -9.23
CA ALA A 46 21.70 -54.58 -8.79
C ALA A 46 21.74 -54.76 -7.24
N LEU A 47 20.57 -54.75 -6.61
CA LEU A 47 20.31 -55.00 -5.19
C LEU A 47 20.88 -56.32 -4.65
N THR A 48 21.22 -56.34 -3.35
CA THR A 48 21.34 -57.58 -2.55
C THR A 48 20.18 -57.76 -1.56
N LYS A 49 19.67 -58.99 -1.54
CA LYS A 49 18.52 -59.54 -0.82
C LYS A 49 18.74 -59.82 0.67
N SER A 50 17.64 -59.94 1.41
CA SER A 50 17.41 -61.06 2.35
C SER A 50 15.96 -61.56 2.24
N ASN A 51 15.79 -62.89 2.33
CA ASN A 51 14.67 -63.73 1.87
C ASN A 51 13.42 -63.76 2.76
N VAL A 52 12.24 -64.03 2.17
CA VAL A 52 11.27 -65.08 2.59
C VAL A 52 10.53 -65.59 1.33
N GLU A 53 10.33 -66.91 1.26
CA GLU A 53 9.73 -67.72 0.19
C GLU A 53 8.20 -67.54 0.01
N ILE A 54 7.66 -67.88 -1.17
CA ILE A 54 6.62 -68.92 -1.38
C ILE A 54 6.45 -69.18 -2.89
N THR A 55 6.26 -70.46 -3.18
CA THR A 55 6.28 -71.18 -4.46
C THR A 55 5.00 -71.08 -5.32
N GLY A 56 5.19 -71.06 -6.66
CA GLY A 56 4.47 -71.92 -7.61
C GLY A 56 3.25 -71.37 -8.37
N ILE A 57 3.34 -71.30 -9.72
CA ILE A 57 2.70 -72.21 -10.71
C ILE A 57 2.64 -71.58 -12.15
N GLN A 58 3.30 -72.28 -13.08
CA GLN A 58 3.07 -72.54 -14.53
C GLN A 58 2.90 -71.44 -15.62
N GLN A 59 3.76 -71.54 -16.65
CA GLN A 59 3.57 -71.06 -18.04
C GLN A 59 2.80 -72.10 -18.91
N PRO A 60 2.26 -71.75 -20.11
CA PRO A 60 2.99 -71.90 -21.40
C PRO A 60 2.69 -70.77 -22.45
N ALA A 61 3.68 -70.16 -23.13
CA ALA A 61 4.38 -70.51 -24.38
C ALA A 61 3.75 -69.97 -25.70
N SER A 62 4.48 -69.14 -26.47
CA SER A 62 4.44 -69.06 -27.96
C SER A 62 5.52 -68.10 -28.52
N LEU A 63 6.53 -68.64 -29.21
CA LEU A 63 6.84 -68.52 -30.65
C LEU A 63 7.29 -67.13 -31.13
N PHE A 64 8.61 -66.93 -31.28
CA PHE A 64 9.34 -66.63 -32.52
C PHE A 64 10.74 -66.06 -32.21
N LYS A 65 11.77 -66.65 -32.84
CA LYS A 65 13.18 -66.25 -32.84
C LYS A 65 13.46 -65.39 -34.08
N GLY A 66 14.27 -64.34 -33.93
CA GLY A 66 15.28 -63.97 -34.94
C GLY A 66 15.10 -62.65 -35.72
N VAL A 67 16.02 -61.71 -35.42
CA VAL A 67 16.79 -60.83 -36.33
C VAL A 67 16.24 -59.43 -36.73
N GLU A 68 17.19 -58.48 -36.61
CA GLU A 68 17.38 -57.14 -37.20
C GLU A 68 16.55 -55.93 -36.71
N THR A 69 17.25 -55.05 -35.97
CA THR A 69 16.85 -53.67 -35.68
C THR A 69 17.32 -52.74 -36.82
N PRO A 70 16.51 -51.75 -37.25
CA PRO A 70 16.86 -50.77 -38.29
C PRO A 70 17.76 -49.63 -37.74
N PRO A 71 18.41 -48.83 -38.63
CA PRO A 71 19.56 -48.00 -38.26
C PRO A 71 19.19 -46.73 -37.48
N GLN A 72 20.16 -46.22 -36.73
CA GLN A 72 20.04 -45.05 -35.85
C GLN A 72 19.81 -43.73 -36.61
N THR A 73 18.78 -42.99 -36.22
CA THR A 73 18.56 -41.58 -36.56
C THR A 73 19.51 -40.69 -35.75
N PRO A 74 20.18 -39.69 -36.34
CA PRO A 74 21.13 -38.84 -35.60
C PRO A 74 20.39 -37.87 -34.67
N ALA A 75 20.64 -38.00 -33.37
CA ALA A 75 20.22 -37.05 -32.34
C ALA A 75 21.03 -35.76 -32.46
N VAL A 76 20.43 -34.72 -33.06
CA VAL A 76 20.95 -33.34 -33.03
C VAL A 76 20.00 -32.53 -32.14
N ILE A 77 20.13 -32.68 -30.81
CA ILE A 77 19.39 -31.88 -29.83
C ILE A 77 20.32 -31.19 -28.81
N GLU A 78 21.57 -31.60 -28.65
CA GLU A 78 22.43 -31.13 -27.53
C GLU A 78 23.05 -29.71 -27.64
N LYS A 79 22.65 -28.84 -28.60
CA LYS A 79 23.25 -27.47 -28.71
C LYS A 79 22.26 -26.30 -28.64
N LYS A 80 20.94 -26.54 -28.61
CA LYS A 80 19.95 -25.44 -28.63
C LYS A 80 19.70 -24.80 -27.25
N ASP A 81 19.98 -25.53 -26.17
CA ASP A 81 19.60 -25.14 -24.80
C ASP A 81 20.71 -24.40 -24.02
N ASP A 82 21.98 -24.49 -24.43
CA ASP A 82 23.12 -23.89 -23.71
C ASP A 82 23.25 -22.35 -23.80
N PHE A 83 22.46 -21.69 -24.64
CA PHE A 83 22.60 -20.24 -24.86
C PHE A 83 21.97 -19.40 -23.74
N PHE A 84 20.85 -19.87 -23.18
CA PHE A 84 20.25 -19.28 -21.99
C PHE A 84 20.66 -20.03 -20.72
N ILE A 85 21.15 -21.27 -20.83
CA ILE A 85 21.67 -22.05 -19.70
C ILE A 85 23.17 -21.77 -19.55
N GLN A 86 23.52 -20.74 -18.76
CA GLN A 86 24.87 -20.61 -18.21
C GLN A 86 24.86 -20.91 -16.70
N ALA A 87 26.02 -21.31 -16.19
CA ALA A 87 26.32 -21.63 -14.79
C ALA A 87 25.63 -20.70 -13.78
N PRO A 88 25.36 -21.14 -12.53
CA PRO A 88 24.67 -20.35 -11.52
C PRO A 88 25.17 -18.91 -11.52
N LEU A 89 24.25 -17.97 -11.76
CA LEU A 89 24.57 -16.57 -11.91
C LEU A 89 25.38 -16.09 -10.70
N SER A 90 26.58 -15.59 -10.96
CA SER A 90 27.32 -14.83 -9.95
C SER A 90 26.57 -13.53 -9.65
N ALA A 91 26.66 -13.03 -8.42
CA ALA A 91 26.11 -11.72 -8.05
C ALA A 91 26.56 -10.59 -9.01
N ALA A 92 27.74 -10.74 -9.62
CA ALA A 92 28.26 -9.85 -10.67
C ALA A 92 27.35 -9.69 -11.89
N ALA A 93 26.56 -10.70 -12.25
CA ALA A 93 25.66 -10.66 -13.40
C ALA A 93 24.33 -9.91 -13.12
N HIS A 94 24.07 -9.56 -11.85
CA HIS A 94 22.84 -8.87 -11.43
C HIS A 94 22.92 -7.36 -11.48
N PHE A 95 24.12 -6.80 -11.54
CA PHE A 95 24.38 -5.37 -11.49
C PHE A 95 25.29 -4.95 -12.65
N PRO A 96 25.15 -3.70 -13.15
CA PRO A 96 26.13 -3.10 -14.03
C PRO A 96 27.54 -3.03 -13.39
N ASN A 97 27.61 -2.67 -12.10
CA ASN A 97 28.84 -2.73 -11.31
C ASN A 97 28.59 -3.36 -9.93
N PRO A 98 29.00 -4.61 -9.68
CA PRO A 98 28.68 -5.34 -8.45
C PRO A 98 29.49 -4.90 -7.22
N LEU A 99 30.60 -4.19 -7.41
CA LEU A 99 31.43 -3.67 -6.31
C LEU A 99 30.98 -2.26 -5.88
N ASP A 100 30.15 -1.59 -6.68
CA ASP A 100 29.57 -0.30 -6.33
C ASP A 100 28.21 -0.49 -5.64
N PRO A 101 28.10 -0.24 -4.32
CA PRO A 101 26.83 -0.35 -3.61
C PRO A 101 25.77 0.63 -4.14
N LYS A 102 26.16 1.70 -4.86
CA LYS A 102 25.28 2.71 -5.44
C LYS A 102 24.86 2.42 -6.90
N THR A 103 25.27 1.27 -7.45
CA THR A 103 24.91 0.84 -8.82
C THR A 103 23.40 0.78 -9.06
N LEU A 104 22.97 0.87 -10.32
CA LEU A 104 21.56 0.64 -10.67
C LEU A 104 21.14 -0.78 -10.26
N VAL A 105 20.05 -0.89 -9.51
CA VAL A 105 19.44 -2.17 -9.11
C VAL A 105 18.28 -2.45 -10.05
N ARG A 106 17.94 -3.72 -10.30
CA ARG A 106 16.80 -4.01 -11.17
C ARG A 106 15.50 -3.65 -10.47
N SER A 107 14.58 -3.00 -11.17
CA SER A 107 13.30 -2.58 -10.59
C SER A 107 12.51 -3.76 -10.00
N ASP A 108 12.63 -4.94 -10.61
CA ASP A 108 12.02 -6.20 -10.19
C ASP A 108 13.08 -7.27 -9.84
N SER A 109 14.07 -6.98 -8.97
CA SER A 109 15.05 -8.00 -8.58
C SER A 109 14.41 -9.09 -7.71
N HIS A 110 14.13 -10.23 -8.33
CA HIS A 110 13.90 -11.48 -7.63
C HIS A 110 15.26 -12.16 -7.43
N VAL A 111 15.57 -12.50 -6.18
CA VAL A 111 16.57 -13.49 -5.81
C VAL A 111 15.95 -14.36 -4.74
N ALA A 112 16.40 -15.60 -4.71
CA ALA A 112 15.92 -16.74 -3.94
C ALA A 112 15.54 -16.45 -2.47
N GLU A 113 14.88 -17.43 -1.87
CA GLU A 113 14.40 -17.48 -0.47
C GLU A 113 15.30 -16.73 0.50
N TRP A 114 14.72 -16.18 1.57
CA TRP A 114 15.52 -15.58 2.63
C TRP A 114 16.48 -16.64 3.20
N GLY A 115 17.80 -16.42 3.02
CA GLY A 115 18.86 -17.40 3.28
C GLY A 115 19.44 -18.14 2.05
N ALA A 116 18.85 -17.96 0.88
CA ALA A 116 19.41 -18.35 -0.41
C ALA A 116 19.98 -17.11 -1.10
N SER A 117 21.31 -16.97 -1.03
CA SER A 117 22.03 -15.83 -1.57
C SER A 117 23.08 -16.27 -2.57
N PHE A 118 23.36 -15.42 -3.55
CA PHE A 118 24.52 -15.55 -4.43
C PHE A 118 25.83 -15.23 -3.72
N PHE A 119 25.73 -14.53 -2.58
CA PHE A 119 26.84 -14.20 -1.70
C PHE A 119 27.07 -15.29 -0.66
N ASN A 120 28.27 -15.36 -0.12
CA ASN A 120 28.61 -16.28 0.97
C ASN A 120 27.98 -15.74 2.26
N GLN A 121 26.75 -16.17 2.54
CA GLN A 121 25.93 -15.69 3.65
C GLN A 121 25.35 -16.85 4.47
N PRO A 122 25.02 -16.62 5.76
CA PRO A 122 24.41 -17.63 6.59
C PRO A 122 23.04 -18.11 6.11
N ARG A 123 22.67 -19.33 6.55
CA ARG A 123 21.37 -19.95 6.25
C ARG A 123 20.43 -19.85 7.44
N SER A 124 19.14 -19.87 7.14
CA SER A 124 18.09 -19.71 8.16
C SER A 124 18.08 -20.89 9.12
N THR A 125 17.91 -20.57 10.41
CA THR A 125 17.73 -21.55 11.49
C THR A 125 16.27 -21.73 11.91
N ALA A 126 15.33 -21.07 11.22
CA ALA A 126 13.91 -21.14 11.53
C ALA A 126 13.36 -22.57 11.43
N GLY A 127 12.56 -22.98 12.43
CA GLY A 127 11.90 -24.29 12.45
C GLY A 127 10.73 -24.36 11.45
N PRO A 128 10.23 -25.58 11.12
CA PRO A 128 9.16 -25.75 10.16
C PRO A 128 7.85 -25.08 10.62
N ALA A 129 7.10 -24.53 9.66
CA ALA A 129 5.83 -23.85 9.88
C ALA A 129 4.80 -24.75 10.60
N PRO A 130 3.88 -24.17 11.40
CA PRO A 130 2.74 -24.92 11.91
C PRO A 130 1.87 -25.46 10.74
N PRO A 131 1.15 -26.57 10.93
CA PRO A 131 0.41 -27.23 9.84
C PRO A 131 -0.62 -26.29 9.19
N GLU A 132 -0.69 -26.33 7.85
CA GLU A 132 -1.47 -25.35 7.07
C GLU A 132 -2.99 -25.49 7.21
N THR A 133 -3.48 -26.72 7.45
CA THR A 133 -4.92 -27.00 7.52
C THR A 133 -5.39 -27.30 8.94
N ILE A 134 -6.64 -26.97 9.26
CA ILE A 134 -7.26 -27.27 10.58
C ILE A 134 -7.18 -28.77 10.92
N LEU A 135 -7.36 -29.63 9.89
CA LEU A 135 -7.27 -31.09 10.03
C LEU A 135 -5.85 -31.57 10.36
N GLN A 136 -4.83 -30.97 9.73
CA GLN A 136 -3.44 -31.26 10.06
C GLN A 136 -3.01 -30.61 11.37
N TYR A 137 -3.59 -29.48 11.76
CA TYR A 137 -3.35 -28.83 13.05
C TYR A 137 -3.86 -29.70 14.21
N ALA A 138 -5.05 -30.30 14.09
CA ALA A 138 -5.58 -31.26 15.06
C ALA A 138 -4.67 -32.50 15.21
N LYS A 139 -4.24 -33.08 14.07
CA LYS A 139 -3.27 -34.20 14.06
C LYS A 139 -1.89 -33.80 14.57
N GLY A 140 -1.47 -32.57 14.30
CA GLY A 140 -0.22 -31.99 14.76
C GLY A 140 -0.23 -31.83 16.27
N ARG A 141 -1.33 -31.33 16.83
CA ARG A 141 -1.54 -31.21 18.27
C ARG A 141 -1.58 -32.57 18.97
N GLU A 142 -2.26 -33.57 18.38
CA GLU A 142 -2.19 -34.97 18.85
C GLU A 142 -0.76 -35.54 18.79
N ARG A 143 0.03 -35.20 17.75
CA ARG A 143 1.46 -35.57 17.65
C ARG A 143 2.33 -34.86 18.69
N THR A 144 2.07 -33.58 18.96
CA THR A 144 2.81 -32.83 19.98
C THR A 144 2.46 -33.32 21.38
N GLU A 145 1.18 -33.54 21.69
CA GLU A 145 0.68 -34.10 22.94
C GLU A 145 1.12 -35.56 23.15
N SER A 146 1.19 -36.37 22.07
CA SER A 146 1.78 -37.72 22.13
C SER A 146 3.31 -37.70 22.28
N SER A 147 4.01 -36.71 21.74
CA SER A 147 5.47 -36.56 21.97
C SER A 147 5.81 -36.06 23.38
N LEU A 148 4.95 -35.19 23.94
CA LEU A 148 5.05 -34.67 25.32
C LEU A 148 4.73 -35.76 26.34
N SER A 149 3.80 -36.68 26.03
CA SER A 149 3.53 -37.86 26.86
C SER A 149 4.57 -38.98 26.66
N SER A 150 5.16 -39.11 25.48
CA SER A 150 6.27 -40.03 25.17
C SER A 150 7.58 -39.63 25.87
N SER A 151 7.83 -38.33 26.05
CA SER A 151 9.04 -37.81 26.74
C SER A 151 9.11 -38.11 28.24
N ARG A 152 8.13 -38.84 28.81
CA ARG A 152 8.19 -39.41 30.18
C ARG A 152 8.70 -40.84 30.25
N ARG A 153 9.11 -41.47 29.13
CA ARG A 153 9.79 -42.78 29.16
C ARG A 153 11.18 -42.68 28.53
N SER A 154 12.16 -43.03 29.35
CA SER A 154 13.59 -42.97 29.07
C SER A 154 13.99 -43.74 27.80
N SER A 155 14.88 -43.15 27.03
CA SER A 155 15.74 -43.84 26.06
C SER A 155 17.09 -43.11 25.98
N PRO A 156 18.21 -43.82 25.78
CA PRO A 156 19.54 -43.35 26.13
C PRO A 156 20.16 -42.42 25.08
N SER A 157 21.09 -41.59 25.57
CA SER A 157 21.82 -40.53 24.87
C SER A 157 22.37 -40.97 23.49
N LYS A 158 21.88 -40.33 22.42
CA LYS A 158 22.66 -40.18 21.19
C LYS A 158 23.71 -39.10 21.42
N LYS A 159 24.98 -39.44 21.18
CA LYS A 159 26.11 -38.50 21.20
C LYS A 159 25.83 -37.31 20.26
N PRO A 160 26.22 -36.07 20.62
CA PRO A 160 26.09 -34.94 19.73
C PRO A 160 27.08 -35.09 18.58
N GLY A 161 26.57 -35.27 17.36
CA GLY A 161 27.36 -35.15 16.15
C GLY A 161 27.61 -33.66 15.86
N ASN A 162 28.85 -33.22 16.06
CA ASN A 162 29.51 -32.12 15.35
C ASN A 162 28.70 -30.83 15.02
N GLY A 163 28.09 -30.20 16.03
CA GLY A 163 27.59 -28.82 15.94
C GLY A 163 28.65 -27.72 16.14
N ARG A 164 29.95 -28.07 16.12
CA ARG A 164 31.05 -27.17 16.53
C ARG A 164 31.86 -26.55 15.39
N ARG A 165 31.39 -26.67 14.13
CA ARG A 165 32.13 -26.18 12.95
C ARG A 165 31.67 -24.83 12.41
N ASP A 166 30.48 -24.33 12.76
CA ASP A 166 29.96 -23.09 12.19
C ASP A 166 30.25 -21.82 13.02
N GLU A 167 30.50 -21.92 14.34
CA GLU A 167 30.79 -20.76 15.22
C GLU A 167 32.05 -19.97 14.81
N GLY A 168 32.95 -20.53 14.00
CA GLY A 168 34.17 -19.86 13.53
C GLY A 168 34.13 -19.37 12.08
N ARG A 169 33.08 -19.69 11.31
CA ARG A 169 33.07 -19.46 9.86
C ARG A 169 32.82 -17.99 9.49
N TRP A 170 31.99 -17.31 10.26
CA TRP A 170 31.56 -15.92 10.01
C TRP A 170 32.44 -14.88 10.71
N ALA A 171 33.57 -15.32 11.29
CA ALA A 171 34.55 -14.45 11.94
C ALA A 171 35.54 -13.80 10.94
N THR A 172 35.45 -14.13 9.66
CA THR A 172 36.35 -13.66 8.58
C THR A 172 36.09 -12.22 8.12
N SER A 173 36.95 -11.73 7.22
CA SER A 173 36.79 -10.46 6.51
C SER A 173 35.55 -10.47 5.61
N TRP A 174 34.88 -9.33 5.51
CA TRP A 174 33.63 -9.18 4.76
C TRP A 174 33.62 -7.83 4.02
N SER A 175 32.78 -7.74 2.98
CA SER A 175 32.59 -6.54 2.17
C SER A 175 31.12 -6.16 2.05
N VAL A 176 30.85 -4.87 1.86
CA VAL A 176 29.48 -4.36 1.63
C VAL A 176 29.20 -4.37 0.14
N VAL A 177 28.10 -4.99 -0.25
CA VAL A 177 27.68 -5.19 -1.64
C VAL A 177 26.24 -4.69 -1.83
N PRO A 178 25.82 -4.27 -3.03
CA PRO A 178 24.43 -3.91 -3.27
C PRO A 178 23.51 -5.10 -3.00
N ALA A 179 22.38 -4.84 -2.32
CA ALA A 179 21.40 -5.88 -2.04
C ALA A 179 20.68 -6.26 -3.34
N VAL A 180 20.82 -7.52 -3.76
CA VAL A 180 20.04 -8.04 -4.89
C VAL A 180 18.58 -8.28 -4.44
N GLN A 181 18.38 -8.53 -3.15
CA GLN A 181 17.08 -8.74 -2.53
C GLN A 181 16.52 -7.38 -2.05
N GLY A 182 15.37 -6.92 -2.55
CA GLY A 182 14.76 -5.66 -2.12
C GLY A 182 13.85 -5.01 -3.17
N ASN A 183 13.48 -3.74 -2.92
CA ASN A 183 12.79 -2.91 -3.92
C ASN A 183 13.80 -2.16 -4.78
N GLY A 184 14.20 -2.73 -5.92
CA GLY A 184 15.13 -2.00 -6.80
C GLY A 184 14.51 -0.72 -7.38
N GLY A 185 13.21 -0.71 -7.68
CA GLY A 185 12.51 0.46 -8.21
C GLY A 185 12.55 1.64 -7.22
N LEU A 186 12.17 1.40 -5.96
CA LEU A 186 12.26 2.37 -4.88
C LEU A 186 13.71 2.81 -4.61
N THR A 187 14.64 1.86 -4.55
CA THR A 187 16.06 2.16 -4.30
C THR A 187 16.62 3.08 -5.39
N ASN A 188 16.29 2.81 -6.66
CA ASN A 188 16.68 3.65 -7.77
C ASN A 188 16.02 5.03 -7.72
N ALA A 189 14.73 5.11 -7.37
CA ALA A 189 14.02 6.38 -7.24
C ALA A 189 14.64 7.28 -6.16
N ILE A 190 14.94 6.71 -4.99
CA ILE A 190 15.61 7.42 -3.89
C ILE A 190 17.02 7.86 -4.31
N ARG A 191 17.82 6.98 -4.92
CA ARG A 191 19.17 7.32 -5.40
C ARG A 191 19.13 8.41 -6.47
N ALA A 192 18.15 8.39 -7.37
CA ALA A 192 17.98 9.42 -8.39
C ALA A 192 17.66 10.78 -7.76
N ALA A 193 16.77 10.81 -6.76
CA ALA A 193 16.44 12.02 -6.02
C ALA A 193 17.63 12.58 -5.20
N VAL A 194 18.42 11.72 -4.55
CA VAL A 194 19.65 12.11 -3.84
C VAL A 194 20.69 12.66 -4.83
N ARG A 195 20.88 12.00 -5.98
CA ARG A 195 21.82 12.45 -7.02
C ARG A 195 21.41 13.79 -7.63
N ALA A 196 20.11 14.05 -7.76
CA ALA A 196 19.58 15.31 -8.25
C ALA A 196 19.68 16.46 -7.21
N GLY A 197 20.01 16.16 -5.95
CA GLY A 197 20.03 17.13 -4.86
C GLY A 197 18.64 17.52 -4.35
N SER A 198 17.59 16.80 -4.77
CA SER A 198 16.20 17.00 -4.33
C SER A 198 15.98 16.51 -2.89
N MET A 199 16.86 15.63 -2.39
CA MET A 199 16.91 15.20 -1.00
C MET A 199 18.37 15.21 -0.51
N GLY A 200 18.58 15.61 0.74
CA GLY A 200 19.87 15.52 1.42
C GLY A 200 19.71 14.78 2.75
N ASP A 201 20.77 14.06 3.16
CA ASP A 201 20.84 13.29 4.41
C ASP A 201 19.75 12.21 4.53
N VAL A 202 19.88 11.13 3.73
CA VAL A 202 18.88 10.06 3.66
C VAL A 202 19.36 8.84 4.43
N LEU A 203 18.65 8.52 5.52
CA LEU A 203 18.93 7.33 6.33
C LEU A 203 17.97 6.19 5.98
N SER A 204 18.51 5.06 5.53
CA SER A 204 17.73 3.86 5.20
C SER A 204 17.56 2.97 6.43
N VAL A 205 16.32 2.57 6.76
CA VAL A 205 16.05 1.64 7.88
C VAL A 205 15.47 0.34 7.34
N GLY A 206 16.11 -0.79 7.63
CA GLY A 206 15.75 -2.08 7.04
C GLY A 206 16.39 -3.27 7.73
N THR A 207 15.92 -4.47 7.42
CA THR A 207 16.62 -5.71 7.79
C THR A 207 17.72 -6.01 6.78
N ILE A 208 18.70 -6.81 7.19
CA ILE A 208 19.70 -7.33 6.24
C ILE A 208 19.08 -8.49 5.45
N GLY A 209 19.44 -8.59 4.16
CA GLY A 209 18.90 -9.59 3.23
C GLY A 209 19.28 -11.05 3.50
N PHE A 210 19.78 -11.40 4.69
CA PHE A 210 20.10 -12.78 5.04
C PHE A 210 19.85 -13.06 6.54
N PRO A 211 19.70 -14.34 6.93
CA PRO A 211 19.48 -14.77 8.31
C PRO A 211 20.63 -14.42 9.25
N THR A 212 20.31 -13.89 10.43
CA THR A 212 21.32 -13.29 11.32
C THR A 212 21.53 -14.04 12.63
N ASP A 213 20.74 -15.09 12.93
CA ASP A 213 20.83 -15.79 14.22
C ASP A 213 22.15 -16.56 14.43
N THR A 214 22.84 -16.90 13.33
CA THR A 214 24.14 -17.59 13.37
C THR A 214 25.33 -16.63 13.53
N LEU A 215 25.10 -15.31 13.50
CA LEU A 215 26.15 -14.31 13.73
C LEU A 215 26.30 -14.02 15.22
N ASP A 216 27.56 -13.91 15.66
CA ASP A 216 27.89 -13.43 17.01
C ASP A 216 27.46 -11.96 17.20
N GLU A 217 27.06 -11.60 18.42
CA GLU A 217 26.62 -10.23 18.76
C GLU A 217 27.71 -9.18 18.51
N THR A 218 28.98 -9.50 18.74
CA THR A 218 30.11 -8.61 18.41
C THR A 218 30.18 -8.32 16.92
N LYS A 219 29.93 -9.33 16.07
CA LYS A 219 29.93 -9.17 14.62
C LYS A 219 28.72 -8.38 14.14
N LYS A 220 27.54 -8.57 14.74
CA LYS A 220 26.36 -7.74 14.47
C LYS A 220 26.62 -6.26 14.76
N ILE A 221 27.30 -5.96 15.87
CA ILE A 221 27.67 -4.57 16.21
C ILE A 221 28.67 -4.00 15.19
N GLU A 222 29.72 -4.74 14.83
CA GLU A 222 30.70 -4.32 13.82
C GLU A 222 30.04 -4.02 12.46
N ILE A 223 29.13 -4.89 12.04
CA ILE A 223 28.34 -4.72 10.81
C ILE A 223 27.46 -3.48 10.90
N TYR A 224 26.76 -3.32 12.02
CA TYR A 224 25.87 -2.19 12.26
C TYR A 224 26.62 -0.86 12.17
N GLU A 225 27.75 -0.73 12.87
CA GLU A 225 28.56 0.50 12.89
C GLU A 225 29.06 0.86 11.50
N ARG A 226 29.48 -0.12 10.70
CA ARG A 226 29.96 0.14 9.34
C ARG A 226 28.83 0.54 8.39
N LEU A 227 27.66 -0.12 8.47
CA LEU A 227 26.51 0.23 7.63
C LEU A 227 25.97 1.62 7.98
N GLU A 228 25.99 1.99 9.25
CA GLU A 228 25.61 3.32 9.71
C GLU A 228 26.60 4.38 9.24
N ALA A 229 27.91 4.15 9.40
CA ALA A 229 28.95 5.14 9.08
C ALA A 229 29.21 5.31 7.57
N ASP A 230 29.29 4.20 6.82
CA ASP A 230 29.74 4.23 5.42
C ASP A 230 28.57 4.27 4.41
N HIS A 231 27.36 3.86 4.83
CA HIS A 231 26.22 3.61 3.93
C HIS A 231 24.89 4.22 4.38
N GLU A 232 24.88 5.05 5.44
CA GLU A 232 23.68 5.73 5.95
C GLU A 232 22.51 4.73 6.13
N SER A 233 22.82 3.53 6.64
CA SER A 233 21.90 2.40 6.71
C SER A 233 21.79 1.83 8.12
N LEU A 234 20.62 2.00 8.75
CA LEU A 234 20.29 1.44 10.05
C LEU A 234 19.73 0.03 9.92
N THR A 235 20.48 -0.92 10.45
CA THR A 235 20.04 -2.32 10.49
C THR A 235 19.06 -2.55 11.64
N VAL A 236 17.95 -3.22 11.32
CA VAL A 236 17.01 -3.82 12.27
C VAL A 236 17.32 -5.32 12.35
N TYR A 237 17.86 -5.77 13.49
CA TYR A 237 18.06 -7.20 13.74
C TYR A 237 16.79 -7.81 14.33
N VAL A 238 16.32 -8.88 13.71
CA VAL A 238 15.18 -9.70 14.17
C VAL A 238 15.57 -11.16 14.13
N SER A 239 14.98 -11.97 15.01
CA SER A 239 15.28 -13.40 15.00
C SER A 239 14.83 -14.06 13.70
N ASP A 240 15.51 -15.13 13.33
CA ASP A 240 15.23 -15.83 12.09
C ASP A 240 13.78 -16.32 12.02
N LYS A 241 13.30 -16.81 13.17
CA LYS A 241 11.93 -17.27 13.36
C LYS A 241 10.91 -16.13 13.24
N ASP A 242 11.20 -14.97 13.82
CA ASP A 242 10.27 -13.84 13.78
C ASP A 242 10.16 -13.27 12.35
N PHE A 243 11.28 -13.21 11.61
CA PHE A 243 11.26 -12.77 10.21
C PHE A 243 10.49 -13.73 9.31
N ASP A 244 10.74 -15.04 9.42
CA ASP A 244 10.01 -16.05 8.65
C ASP A 244 8.48 -16.00 8.92
N GLY A 245 8.10 -15.87 10.20
CA GLY A 245 6.70 -15.70 10.62
C GLY A 245 6.05 -14.42 10.11
N HIS A 246 6.78 -13.30 10.07
CA HIS A 246 6.28 -12.04 9.52
C HIS A 246 6.16 -12.09 7.99
N TYR A 247 7.21 -12.53 7.30
CA TYR A 247 7.33 -12.37 5.86
C TYR A 247 6.68 -13.52 5.09
N ASN A 248 7.13 -14.76 5.28
CA ASN A 248 6.62 -15.91 4.52
C ASN A 248 5.19 -16.28 4.94
N HIS A 249 4.89 -16.21 6.23
CA HIS A 249 3.58 -16.62 6.74
C HIS A 249 2.54 -15.50 6.66
N PHE A 250 2.73 -14.37 7.35
CA PHE A 250 1.71 -13.33 7.37
C PHE A 250 1.67 -12.51 6.09
N SER A 251 2.81 -11.94 5.69
CA SER A 251 2.87 -11.01 4.57
C SER A 251 2.59 -11.70 3.23
N LYS A 252 3.26 -12.83 2.95
CA LYS A 252 3.16 -13.55 1.68
C LYS A 252 1.98 -14.49 1.56
N THR A 253 1.57 -15.15 2.63
CA THR A 253 0.44 -16.08 2.53
C THR A 253 -0.91 -15.43 2.81
N ILE A 254 -0.97 -14.32 3.57
CA ILE A 254 -2.24 -13.69 3.98
C ILE A 254 -2.46 -12.35 3.29
N LEU A 255 -1.57 -11.36 3.52
CA LEU A 255 -1.79 -10.01 2.98
C LEU A 255 -1.68 -9.99 1.46
N TRP A 256 -0.64 -10.63 0.93
CA TRP A 256 -0.33 -10.63 -0.50
C TRP A 256 -1.48 -11.15 -1.38
N PRO A 257 -2.05 -12.35 -1.16
CA PRO A 257 -3.14 -12.83 -1.99
C PRO A 257 -4.39 -11.95 -1.85
N VAL A 258 -4.72 -11.50 -0.63
CA VAL A 258 -5.90 -10.65 -0.38
C VAL A 258 -5.79 -9.30 -1.10
N PHE A 259 -4.61 -8.65 -1.05
CA PHE A 259 -4.39 -7.37 -1.72
C PHE A 259 -4.52 -7.48 -3.24
N HIS A 260 -4.34 -8.69 -3.80
CA HIS A 260 -4.44 -8.97 -5.24
C HIS A 260 -5.69 -9.78 -5.62
N TYR A 261 -6.73 -9.79 -4.77
CA TYR A 261 -8.04 -10.46 -5.01
C TYR A 261 -7.97 -11.98 -5.16
N GLN A 262 -6.95 -12.60 -4.58
CA GLN A 262 -6.80 -14.04 -4.52
C GLN A 262 -7.14 -14.53 -3.12
N ILE A 263 -8.44 -14.67 -2.84
CA ILE A 263 -8.91 -15.22 -1.57
C ILE A 263 -8.72 -16.74 -1.65
N PRO A 264 -7.94 -17.37 -0.74
CA PRO A 264 -7.76 -18.81 -0.77
C PRO A 264 -9.09 -19.54 -0.52
N ASP A 265 -9.42 -20.53 -1.35
CA ASP A 265 -10.62 -21.39 -1.20
C ASP A 265 -10.64 -22.13 0.15
N HIS A 266 -9.47 -22.37 0.72
CA HIS A 266 -9.30 -22.91 2.06
C HIS A 266 -8.48 -21.91 2.89
N PRO A 267 -9.14 -21.03 3.68
CA PRO A 267 -8.41 -20.17 4.59
C PRO A 267 -7.58 -21.05 5.52
N LYS A 268 -6.27 -20.75 5.63
CA LYS A 268 -5.40 -21.40 6.62
C LYS A 268 -6.06 -21.34 8.00
N SER A 269 -5.80 -22.34 8.84
CA SER A 269 -6.48 -22.44 10.14
C SER A 269 -6.43 -21.12 10.93
N LYS A 270 -7.48 -20.78 11.69
CA LYS A 270 -7.46 -19.57 12.56
C LYS A 270 -6.22 -19.54 13.46
N ALA A 271 -5.79 -20.70 13.96
CA ALA A 271 -4.57 -20.83 14.74
C ALA A 271 -3.29 -20.41 13.97
N TYR A 272 -3.22 -20.67 12.66
CA TYR A 272 -2.14 -20.19 11.81
C TYR A 272 -2.15 -18.67 11.67
N LEU A 273 -3.34 -18.07 11.48
CA LEU A 273 -3.50 -16.61 11.37
C LEU A 273 -3.07 -15.92 12.67
N ASP A 274 -3.61 -16.38 13.81
CA ASP A 274 -3.34 -15.81 15.13
C ASP A 274 -1.85 -15.95 15.50
N HIS A 275 -1.23 -17.09 15.17
CA HIS A 275 0.20 -17.30 15.39
C HIS A 275 1.06 -16.37 14.52
N SER A 276 0.73 -16.23 13.24
CA SER A 276 1.50 -15.43 12.29
C SER A 276 1.39 -13.93 12.56
N TRP A 277 0.24 -13.46 13.07
CA TRP A 277 0.02 -12.07 13.46
C TRP A 277 1.01 -11.59 14.52
N ILE A 278 1.32 -12.43 15.53
CA ILE A 278 2.24 -12.08 16.61
C ILE A 278 3.63 -11.72 16.06
N PHE A 279 4.11 -12.46 15.06
CA PHE A 279 5.39 -12.16 14.40
C PHE A 279 5.31 -10.90 13.55
N TYR A 280 4.18 -10.69 12.87
CA TYR A 280 3.95 -9.49 12.10
C TYR A 280 4.04 -8.22 12.99
N GLU A 281 3.38 -8.24 14.14
CA GLU A 281 3.40 -7.15 15.11
C GLU A 281 4.78 -6.94 15.73
N LYS A 282 5.49 -8.02 16.12
CA LYS A 282 6.85 -7.95 16.66
C LYS A 282 7.85 -7.30 15.71
N VAL A 283 7.85 -7.71 14.44
CA VAL A 283 8.79 -7.15 13.46
C VAL A 283 8.44 -5.68 13.19
N ASN A 284 7.16 -5.32 13.05
CA ASN A 284 6.73 -3.92 12.94
C ASN A 284 7.19 -3.09 14.15
N GLN A 285 7.07 -3.64 15.37
CA GLN A 285 7.53 -2.98 16.59
C GLN A 285 9.04 -2.76 16.58
N ALA A 286 9.84 -3.75 16.16
CA ALA A 286 11.30 -3.62 16.06
C ALA A 286 11.72 -2.50 15.07
N PHE A 287 11.02 -2.37 13.94
CA PHE A 287 11.21 -1.26 13.00
C PHE A 287 10.85 0.08 13.63
N ALA A 288 9.68 0.17 14.29
CA ALA A 288 9.23 1.40 14.94
C ALA A 288 10.21 1.84 16.04
N ASP A 289 10.65 0.92 16.90
CA ASP A 289 11.60 1.18 17.98
C ASP A 289 12.94 1.70 17.44
N LYS A 290 13.42 1.13 16.32
CA LYS A 290 14.66 1.59 15.69
C LYS A 290 14.54 2.99 15.12
N VAL A 291 13.42 3.32 14.47
CA VAL A 291 13.16 4.68 13.96
C VAL A 291 13.05 5.66 15.14
N ILE A 292 12.31 5.32 16.19
CA ILE A 292 12.12 6.19 17.37
C ILE A 292 13.45 6.48 18.07
N ALA A 293 14.33 5.48 18.19
CA ALA A 293 15.62 5.65 18.85
C ALA A 293 16.59 6.60 18.10
N ASN A 294 16.43 6.74 16.78
CA ASN A 294 17.32 7.53 15.92
C ASN A 294 16.68 8.83 15.42
N TYR A 295 15.39 9.04 15.67
CA TYR A 295 14.65 10.22 15.25
C TYR A 295 15.20 11.49 15.89
N LYS A 296 15.49 12.49 15.06
CA LYS A 296 15.77 13.86 15.47
C LYS A 296 14.58 14.74 15.12
N ARG A 297 14.36 15.78 15.92
CA ARG A 297 13.25 16.71 15.70
C ARG A 297 13.42 17.39 14.34
N GLY A 298 12.42 17.24 13.48
CA GLY A 298 12.42 17.79 12.12
C GLY A 298 12.67 16.75 11.02
N ASP A 299 13.02 15.51 11.39
CA ASP A 299 13.19 14.44 10.41
C ASP A 299 11.84 14.06 9.76
N ILE A 300 11.93 13.65 8.49
CA ILE A 300 10.80 13.15 7.70
C ILE A 300 10.88 11.63 7.65
N ILE A 301 9.84 10.95 8.11
CA ILE A 301 9.77 9.49 8.15
C ILE A 301 8.89 8.99 7.01
N TRP A 302 9.48 8.23 6.09
CA TRP A 302 8.75 7.52 5.03
C TRP A 302 8.72 6.02 5.29
N VAL A 303 7.52 5.48 5.43
CA VAL A 303 7.26 4.04 5.60
C VAL A 303 6.73 3.48 4.28
N HIS A 304 7.28 2.36 3.83
CA HIS A 304 6.95 1.77 2.54
C HIS A 304 6.39 0.34 2.66
N ASP A 305 5.29 0.12 1.93
CA ASP A 305 4.68 -1.16 1.59
C ASP A 305 3.96 -1.94 2.70
N TYR A 306 3.22 -2.98 2.30
CA TYR A 306 2.30 -3.75 3.15
C TYR A 306 2.97 -4.53 4.29
N HIS A 307 4.30 -4.68 4.27
CA HIS A 307 5.06 -5.32 5.34
C HIS A 307 5.06 -4.51 6.64
N LEU A 308 4.88 -3.18 6.54
CA LEU A 308 5.07 -2.22 7.62
C LEU A 308 3.81 -1.38 7.92
N CYS A 309 2.61 -1.93 7.68
CA CYS A 309 1.34 -1.21 7.88
C CYS A 309 1.14 -0.69 9.32
N LEU A 310 1.76 -1.30 10.33
CA LEU A 310 1.57 -0.91 11.74
C LEU A 310 2.55 0.17 12.21
N VAL A 311 3.68 0.32 11.51
CA VAL A 311 4.77 1.22 11.89
C VAL A 311 4.32 2.68 12.05
N PRO A 312 3.52 3.29 11.15
CA PRO A 312 3.14 4.69 11.30
C PRO A 312 2.38 4.95 12.62
N GLY A 313 1.41 4.10 12.96
CA GLY A 313 0.67 4.17 14.21
C GLY A 313 1.54 3.93 15.46
N MET A 314 2.50 3.01 15.38
CA MET A 314 3.45 2.76 16.48
C MET A 314 4.37 3.96 16.73
N ILE A 315 4.89 4.58 15.66
CA ILE A 315 5.73 5.78 15.75
C ILE A 315 4.94 6.96 16.30
N ARG A 316 3.74 7.24 15.77
CA ARG A 316 2.89 8.36 16.20
C ARG A 316 2.61 8.34 17.71
N LYS A 317 2.40 7.15 18.30
CA LYS A 317 2.17 6.99 19.75
C LYS A 317 3.34 7.48 20.61
N LYS A 318 4.58 7.42 20.11
CA LYS A 318 5.80 7.84 20.82
C LYS A 318 6.29 9.22 20.38
N LEU A 319 6.04 9.58 19.12
CA LEU A 319 6.43 10.83 18.49
C LEU A 319 5.20 11.52 17.87
N PRO A 320 4.36 12.21 18.69
CA PRO A 320 3.12 12.82 18.22
C PRO A 320 3.32 13.90 17.14
N GLU A 321 4.46 14.57 17.13
CA GLU A 321 4.78 15.68 16.23
C GLU A 321 5.59 15.28 14.99
N ALA A 322 5.91 13.99 14.81
CA ALA A 322 6.75 13.54 13.70
C ALA A 322 6.05 13.71 12.34
N GLN A 323 6.82 14.03 11.29
CA GLN A 323 6.32 14.02 9.92
C GLN A 323 6.37 12.58 9.39
N ILE A 324 5.20 11.96 9.19
CA ILE A 324 5.11 10.53 8.83
C ILE A 324 4.34 10.39 7.52
N GLY A 325 4.99 9.87 6.49
CA GLY A 325 4.37 9.43 5.25
C GLY A 325 4.33 7.90 5.16
N PHE A 326 3.26 7.35 4.60
CA PHE A 326 3.13 5.94 4.26
C PHE A 326 2.83 5.80 2.77
N PHE A 327 3.60 5.00 2.04
CA PHE A 327 3.35 4.71 0.62
C PHE A 327 3.17 3.21 0.38
N LEU A 328 2.03 2.82 -0.17
CA LEU A 328 1.75 1.43 -0.54
C LEU A 328 2.11 1.17 -2.00
N HIS A 329 3.11 0.30 -2.22
CA HIS A 329 3.57 -0.07 -3.57
C HIS A 329 2.70 -1.13 -4.23
N SER A 330 2.13 -2.03 -3.41
CA SER A 330 1.16 -3.04 -3.83
C SER A 330 -0.19 -2.45 -4.24
N ALA A 331 -1.03 -3.25 -4.88
CA ALA A 331 -2.46 -2.95 -5.01
C ALA A 331 -3.13 -2.86 -3.63
N PHE A 332 -4.21 -2.07 -3.54
CA PHE A 332 -5.10 -2.04 -2.38
C PHE A 332 -6.48 -2.60 -2.75
N PRO A 333 -7.02 -3.54 -1.96
CA PRO A 333 -8.26 -4.20 -2.31
C PRO A 333 -9.51 -3.38 -1.94
N SER A 334 -10.65 -3.66 -2.58
CA SER A 334 -11.94 -3.11 -2.17
C SER A 334 -12.31 -3.51 -0.74
N SER A 335 -13.22 -2.76 -0.15
CA SER A 335 -13.70 -3.01 1.22
C SER A 335 -14.29 -4.42 1.41
N GLU A 336 -14.87 -5.02 0.38
CA GLU A 336 -15.42 -6.38 0.45
C GLU A 336 -14.33 -7.44 0.66
N VAL A 337 -13.24 -7.34 -0.10
CA VAL A 337 -12.10 -8.25 -0.02
C VAL A 337 -11.27 -7.96 1.22
N PHE A 338 -11.06 -6.69 1.58
CA PHE A 338 -10.31 -6.32 2.78
C PHE A 338 -10.97 -6.82 4.06
N ARG A 339 -12.32 -6.93 4.10
CA ARG A 339 -13.06 -7.49 5.23
C ARG A 339 -12.74 -8.96 5.52
N CYS A 340 -12.18 -9.71 4.57
CA CYS A 340 -11.74 -11.08 4.78
C CYS A 340 -10.55 -11.18 5.78
N LEU A 341 -9.82 -10.08 6.01
CA LEU A 341 -8.73 -10.04 6.99
C LEU A 341 -9.29 -9.99 8.42
N ALA A 342 -8.79 -10.87 9.29
CA ALA A 342 -9.17 -10.89 10.71
C ALA A 342 -8.74 -9.61 11.44
N GLU A 343 -7.50 -9.16 11.20
CA GLU A 343 -6.87 -8.02 11.88
C GLU A 343 -7.03 -6.69 11.12
N ARG A 344 -8.09 -6.59 10.31
CA ARG A 344 -8.38 -5.45 9.42
C ARG A 344 -8.39 -4.09 10.13
N ARG A 345 -8.95 -3.99 11.34
CA ARG A 345 -9.00 -2.72 12.11
C ARG A 345 -7.60 -2.22 12.45
N LYS A 346 -6.76 -3.11 13.02
CA LYS A 346 -5.38 -2.78 13.43
C LYS A 346 -4.51 -2.35 12.25
N LEU A 347 -4.67 -2.98 11.08
CA LEU A 347 -3.97 -2.61 9.86
C LEU A 347 -4.33 -1.19 9.40
N LEU A 348 -5.63 -0.85 9.39
CA LEU A 348 -6.10 0.49 9.01
C LEU A 348 -5.65 1.55 10.02
N GLU A 349 -5.83 1.30 11.31
CA GLU A 349 -5.37 2.20 12.39
C GLU A 349 -3.85 2.40 12.36
N GLY A 350 -3.09 1.36 12.02
CA GLY A 350 -1.65 1.42 11.80
C GLY A 350 -1.28 2.39 10.69
N MET A 351 -1.91 2.28 9.52
CA MET A 351 -1.65 3.16 8.38
C MET A 351 -2.09 4.60 8.65
N LEU A 352 -3.21 4.78 9.35
CA LEU A 352 -3.76 6.09 9.74
C LEU A 352 -2.94 6.84 10.80
N GLY A 353 -1.85 6.24 11.33
CA GLY A 353 -0.86 6.97 12.12
C GLY A 353 -0.01 7.96 11.31
N ALA A 354 0.00 7.83 9.99
CA ALA A 354 0.69 8.74 9.07
C ALA A 354 -0.06 10.09 8.96
N ASN A 355 0.66 11.15 8.57
CA ASN A 355 0.06 12.39 8.11
C ASN A 355 -0.47 12.26 6.67
N LEU A 356 0.25 11.49 5.85
CA LEU A 356 -0.06 11.24 4.44
C LEU A 356 0.01 9.75 4.13
N VAL A 357 -1.07 9.20 3.59
CA VAL A 357 -1.14 7.83 3.05
C VAL A 357 -1.25 7.93 1.52
N ALA A 358 -0.29 7.35 0.80
CA ALA A 358 -0.19 7.47 -0.65
C ALA A 358 -0.23 6.11 -1.36
N PHE A 359 -0.86 6.07 -2.53
CA PHE A 359 -1.07 4.89 -3.36
C PHE A 359 -0.59 5.09 -4.80
N GLN A 360 -0.46 3.99 -5.56
CA GLN A 360 -0.06 4.04 -6.98
C GLN A 360 -1.14 4.65 -7.89
N THR A 361 -2.42 4.37 -7.62
CA THR A 361 -3.55 4.78 -8.47
C THR A 361 -4.66 5.43 -7.66
N PRO A 362 -5.49 6.30 -8.29
CA PRO A 362 -6.68 6.87 -7.64
C PRO A 362 -7.68 5.80 -7.20
N GLU A 363 -7.77 4.67 -7.93
CA GLU A 363 -8.64 3.54 -7.57
C GLU A 363 -8.30 3.00 -6.18
N TYR A 364 -7.01 2.76 -5.91
CA TYR A 364 -6.55 2.23 -4.62
C TYR A 364 -6.74 3.23 -3.47
N ALA A 365 -6.54 4.53 -3.73
CA ALA A 365 -6.83 5.59 -2.77
C ALA A 365 -8.33 5.62 -2.41
N HIS A 366 -9.21 5.50 -3.40
CA HIS A 366 -10.66 5.45 -3.18
C HIS A 366 -11.08 4.20 -2.39
N HIS A 367 -10.54 3.02 -2.74
CA HIS A 367 -10.80 1.78 -1.98
C HIS A 367 -10.36 1.93 -0.52
N PHE A 368 -9.23 2.59 -0.26
CA PHE A 368 -8.78 2.86 1.10
C PHE A 368 -9.74 3.78 1.87
N LEU A 369 -10.17 4.90 1.28
CA LEU A 369 -11.13 5.83 1.88
C LEU A 369 -12.45 5.11 2.26
N GLN A 370 -13.00 4.36 1.32
CA GLN A 370 -14.24 3.59 1.52
C GLN A 370 -14.05 2.51 2.59
N THR A 371 -12.89 1.83 2.60
CA THR A 371 -12.58 0.78 3.58
C THR A 371 -12.44 1.35 4.99
N CYS A 372 -11.76 2.49 5.15
CA CYS A 372 -11.70 3.22 6.42
C CYS A 372 -13.10 3.63 6.90
N SER A 373 -13.92 4.23 6.03
CA SER A 373 -15.28 4.63 6.39
C SER A 373 -16.15 3.45 6.83
N ARG A 374 -16.16 2.34 6.09
CA ARG A 374 -17.00 1.17 6.40
C ARG A 374 -16.55 0.41 7.64
N ILE A 375 -15.25 0.24 7.85
CA ILE A 375 -14.72 -0.62 8.92
C ILE A 375 -14.51 0.15 10.21
N LEU A 376 -13.98 1.37 10.13
CA LEU A 376 -13.69 2.20 11.31
C LEU A 376 -14.84 3.15 11.65
N SER A 377 -15.87 3.26 10.79
CA SER A 377 -16.98 4.21 10.97
C SER A 377 -16.48 5.64 11.12
N VAL A 378 -15.44 5.99 10.34
CA VAL A 378 -14.86 7.33 10.29
C VAL A 378 -15.34 8.07 9.05
N GLU A 379 -15.25 9.38 9.12
CA GLU A 379 -15.60 10.23 8.01
C GLU A 379 -14.50 10.24 6.95
N ALA A 380 -14.88 9.87 5.73
CA ALA A 380 -14.03 9.96 4.55
C ALA A 380 -14.45 11.17 3.72
N THR A 381 -13.47 12.03 3.44
CA THR A 381 -13.57 13.18 2.53
C THR A 381 -12.81 12.88 1.26
N GLU A 382 -12.90 13.75 0.24
CA GLU A 382 -12.11 13.61 -0.99
C GLU A 382 -10.60 13.70 -0.72
N ASP A 383 -10.19 14.56 0.23
CA ASP A 383 -8.79 14.80 0.56
C ASP A 383 -8.18 13.77 1.53
N GLY A 384 -9.01 12.98 2.23
CA GLY A 384 -8.52 12.12 3.29
C GLY A 384 -9.55 11.68 4.33
N ILE A 385 -9.04 11.13 5.43
CA ILE A 385 -9.82 10.60 6.56
C ILE A 385 -9.76 11.57 7.74
N GLN A 386 -10.93 11.93 8.26
CA GLN A 386 -11.06 12.75 9.46
C GLN A 386 -11.15 11.85 10.71
N LEU A 387 -10.14 11.92 11.57
CA LEU A 387 -10.13 11.28 12.88
C LEU A 387 -10.38 12.32 13.98
N ASP A 388 -10.66 11.85 15.19
CA ASP A 388 -10.88 12.74 16.35
C ASP A 388 -9.62 13.50 16.75
N ALA A 389 -8.45 12.87 16.60
CA ALA A 389 -7.17 13.47 16.99
C ALA A 389 -6.54 14.29 15.85
N HIS A 390 -6.59 13.80 14.61
CA HIS A 390 -5.92 14.43 13.47
C HIS A 390 -6.61 14.10 12.15
N PHE A 391 -6.27 14.85 11.11
CA PHE A 391 -6.67 14.54 9.74
C PHE A 391 -5.55 13.74 9.06
N VAL A 392 -5.91 12.77 8.23
CA VAL A 392 -4.96 11.97 7.45
C VAL A 392 -5.23 12.18 5.98
N ASN A 393 -4.30 12.85 5.29
CA ASN A 393 -4.43 13.06 3.86
C ASN A 393 -4.21 11.75 3.10
N VAL A 394 -5.02 11.53 2.08
CA VAL A 394 -4.89 10.37 1.18
C VAL A 394 -4.59 10.89 -0.21
N TRP A 395 -3.54 10.37 -0.83
CA TRP A 395 -3.11 10.80 -2.15
C TRP A 395 -2.76 9.63 -3.07
N SER A 396 -2.68 9.89 -4.36
CA SER A 396 -2.23 8.91 -5.35
C SER A 396 -1.15 9.53 -6.22
N LEU A 397 0.00 8.87 -6.29
CA LEU A 397 1.13 9.28 -7.11
C LEU A 397 1.90 8.05 -7.59
N PRO A 398 1.84 7.70 -8.89
CA PRO A 398 2.48 6.50 -9.42
C PRO A 398 4.00 6.61 -9.35
N ILE A 399 4.68 5.54 -8.92
CA ILE A 399 6.14 5.47 -8.92
C ILE A 399 6.70 5.40 -10.35
N GLY A 400 7.77 6.15 -10.60
CA GLY A 400 8.51 6.17 -11.86
C GLY A 400 9.87 5.49 -11.80
N ILE A 401 10.48 5.27 -12.96
CA ILE A 401 11.85 4.73 -13.10
C ILE A 401 12.91 5.85 -13.14
N ASP A 402 14.19 5.49 -13.27
CA ASP A 402 15.29 6.41 -13.58
C ASP A 402 15.75 6.24 -15.04
N PRO A 403 15.19 7.01 -16.00
CA PRO A 403 15.53 6.88 -17.42
C PRO A 403 16.99 7.22 -17.72
N LYS A 404 17.61 8.13 -16.94
CA LYS A 404 18.97 8.61 -17.20
C LYS A 404 19.97 7.49 -16.95
N THR A 405 19.90 6.87 -15.78
CA THR A 405 20.80 5.76 -15.43
C THR A 405 20.53 4.52 -16.28
N LEU A 406 19.26 4.25 -16.60
CA LEU A 406 18.88 3.14 -17.49
C LEU A 406 19.46 3.33 -18.91
N GLY A 407 19.41 4.56 -19.44
CA GLY A 407 20.00 4.91 -20.74
C GLY A 407 21.50 4.65 -20.79
N LEU A 408 22.23 5.01 -19.72
CA LEU A 408 23.67 4.74 -19.59
C LEU A 408 23.98 3.24 -19.50
N ALA A 409 23.22 2.50 -18.67
CA ALA A 409 23.40 1.05 -18.51
C ALA A 409 23.19 0.30 -19.83
N ARG A 410 22.31 0.79 -20.71
CA ARG A 410 22.06 0.19 -22.02
C ARG A 410 23.24 0.34 -23.00
N GLU A 411 24.09 1.35 -22.82
CA GLU A 411 25.26 1.60 -23.67
C GLU A 411 26.48 0.74 -23.28
N GLU A 412 26.36 -0.09 -22.24
CA GLU A 412 27.44 -0.96 -21.79
C GLU A 412 27.82 -2.02 -22.85
N PRO A 413 29.13 -2.34 -22.99
CA PRO A 413 29.60 -3.30 -24.01
C PRO A 413 28.93 -4.67 -23.91
N ASP A 414 28.65 -5.14 -22.70
CA ASP A 414 28.00 -6.43 -22.45
C ASP A 414 26.56 -6.44 -22.97
N VAL A 415 25.82 -5.34 -22.82
CA VAL A 415 24.45 -5.20 -23.36
C VAL A 415 24.49 -5.25 -24.88
N LEU A 416 25.38 -4.48 -25.50
CA LEU A 416 25.51 -4.43 -26.97
C LEU A 416 25.92 -5.78 -27.56
N LYS A 417 26.76 -6.54 -26.85
CA LYS A 417 27.11 -7.92 -27.21
C LYS A 417 25.86 -8.82 -27.22
N TRP A 418 25.06 -8.80 -26.15
CA TRP A 418 23.82 -9.58 -26.08
C TRP A 418 22.79 -9.16 -27.12
N VAL A 419 22.66 -7.85 -27.41
CA VAL A 419 21.79 -7.35 -28.49
C VAL A 419 22.18 -8.00 -29.82
N LYS A 420 23.47 -8.05 -30.13
CA LYS A 420 23.97 -8.68 -31.35
C LYS A 420 23.68 -10.19 -31.37
N GLU A 421 23.97 -10.89 -30.28
CA GLU A 421 23.75 -12.34 -30.19
C GLU A 421 22.27 -12.73 -30.34
N ILE A 422 21.35 -11.96 -29.74
CA ILE A 422 19.91 -12.22 -29.87
C ILE A 422 19.44 -11.96 -31.31
N LYS A 423 19.92 -10.90 -31.96
CA LYS A 423 19.59 -10.62 -33.37
C LYS A 423 20.11 -11.70 -34.31
N ASP A 424 21.35 -12.14 -34.11
CA ASP A 424 21.97 -13.20 -34.93
C ASP A 424 21.26 -14.55 -34.75
N ARG A 425 20.67 -14.81 -33.56
CA ARG A 425 19.90 -16.02 -33.27
C ARG A 425 18.50 -16.02 -33.89
N TYR A 426 17.86 -14.86 -33.97
CA TYR A 426 16.47 -14.72 -34.45
C TYR A 426 16.37 -13.83 -35.69
N PRO A 427 17.08 -14.17 -36.79
CA PRO A 427 16.98 -13.41 -38.04
C PRO A 427 15.56 -13.53 -38.61
N ASP A 428 15.02 -12.42 -39.10
CA ASP A 428 13.70 -12.33 -39.73
C ASP A 428 12.52 -12.83 -38.85
N LYS A 429 12.71 -12.90 -37.52
CA LYS A 429 11.64 -13.21 -36.57
C LYS A 429 11.13 -11.95 -35.86
N ARG A 430 9.87 -12.02 -35.44
CA ARG A 430 9.25 -11.05 -34.53
C ARG A 430 9.30 -11.58 -33.10
N LEU A 431 9.86 -10.79 -32.19
CA LEU A 431 10.06 -11.16 -30.81
C LEU A 431 9.00 -10.50 -29.92
N ILE A 432 8.15 -11.31 -29.29
CA ILE A 432 7.32 -10.86 -28.18
C ILE A 432 8.08 -11.21 -26.90
N VAL A 433 8.38 -10.23 -26.07
CA VAL A 433 9.06 -10.45 -24.80
C VAL A 433 8.07 -10.26 -23.66
N ALA A 434 8.16 -11.15 -22.67
CA ALA A 434 7.39 -11.08 -21.45
C ALA A 434 8.28 -11.45 -20.27
N ARG A 435 8.13 -10.73 -19.16
CA ARG A 435 8.84 -11.00 -17.92
C ARG A 435 7.88 -10.86 -16.76
N ASP A 436 7.62 -11.96 -16.08
CA ASP A 436 6.63 -12.01 -15.01
C ASP A 436 7.09 -12.99 -13.93
N LYS A 437 6.53 -12.82 -12.73
CA LYS A 437 6.75 -13.74 -11.63
C LYS A 437 5.93 -15.01 -11.87
N LEU A 438 6.48 -16.18 -11.53
CA LEU A 438 5.76 -17.45 -11.61
C LEU A 438 4.82 -17.66 -10.42
N ASP A 439 4.07 -16.61 -10.07
CA ASP A 439 3.04 -16.67 -9.04
C ASP A 439 1.65 -16.66 -9.68
N SER A 440 0.63 -16.83 -8.86
CA SER A 440 -0.76 -16.81 -9.29
C SER A 440 -1.21 -15.45 -9.84
N ILE A 441 -0.44 -14.37 -9.64
CA ILE A 441 -0.81 -12.99 -9.99
C ILE A 441 -0.19 -12.56 -11.31
N GLY A 442 1.03 -13.00 -11.64
CA GLY A 442 1.77 -12.62 -12.85
C GLY A 442 1.15 -13.08 -14.17
N GLY A 443 0.05 -13.85 -14.10
CA GLY A 443 -0.78 -14.16 -15.28
C GLY A 443 -0.05 -14.93 -16.39
N VAL A 444 1.05 -15.62 -16.08
CA VAL A 444 1.85 -16.40 -17.05
C VAL A 444 0.97 -17.47 -17.72
N ARG A 445 0.12 -18.14 -16.94
CA ARG A 445 -0.83 -19.14 -17.46
C ARG A 445 -1.73 -18.54 -18.53
N GLN A 446 -2.37 -17.40 -18.24
CA GLN A 446 -3.27 -16.70 -19.14
C GLN A 446 -2.54 -16.27 -20.42
N LYS A 447 -1.31 -15.76 -20.29
CA LYS A 447 -0.46 -15.37 -21.43
C LYS A 447 -0.19 -16.53 -22.37
N LEU A 448 0.22 -17.68 -21.84
CA LEU A 448 0.55 -18.85 -22.65
C LEU A 448 -0.69 -19.41 -23.37
N LEU A 449 -1.85 -19.43 -22.70
CA LEU A 449 -3.12 -19.83 -23.33
C LEU A 449 -3.53 -18.87 -24.46
N ALA A 450 -3.36 -17.57 -24.26
CA ALA A 450 -3.60 -16.58 -25.31
C ALA A 450 -2.62 -16.75 -26.49
N PHE A 451 -1.35 -17.06 -26.22
CA PHE A 451 -0.36 -17.31 -27.26
C PHE A 451 -0.65 -18.59 -28.06
N GLU A 452 -1.06 -19.67 -27.38
CA GLU A 452 -1.54 -20.89 -28.04
C GLU A 452 -2.73 -20.59 -28.95
N LEU A 453 -3.68 -19.77 -28.48
CA LEU A 453 -4.83 -19.37 -29.29
C LEU A 453 -4.43 -18.51 -30.49
N PHE A 454 -3.50 -17.56 -30.30
CA PHE A 454 -2.94 -16.72 -31.37
C PHE A 454 -2.31 -17.55 -32.48
N LEU A 455 -1.45 -18.53 -32.13
CA LEU A 455 -0.83 -19.42 -33.10
C LEU A 455 -1.87 -20.26 -33.86
N ASN A 456 -2.95 -20.66 -33.21
CA ASN A 456 -4.02 -21.43 -33.84
C ASN A 456 -4.91 -20.59 -34.77
N GLN A 457 -5.22 -19.35 -34.39
CA GLN A 457 -6.08 -18.45 -35.15
C GLN A 457 -5.37 -17.79 -36.33
N TYR A 458 -4.06 -17.54 -36.21
CA TYR A 458 -3.26 -16.83 -37.21
C TYR A 458 -2.08 -17.69 -37.71
N PRO A 459 -2.34 -18.71 -38.57
CA PRO A 459 -1.30 -19.60 -39.09
C PRO A 459 -0.13 -18.90 -39.79
N GLU A 460 -0.35 -17.71 -40.35
CA GLU A 460 0.65 -16.89 -41.02
C GLU A 460 1.80 -16.42 -40.11
N TRP A 461 1.58 -16.43 -38.80
CA TRP A 461 2.54 -16.03 -37.78
C TRP A 461 3.30 -17.22 -37.17
N LYS A 462 2.84 -18.46 -37.38
CA LYS A 462 3.38 -19.68 -36.74
C LYS A 462 4.88 -19.85 -36.87
N ASP A 463 5.45 -19.51 -38.03
CA ASP A 463 6.89 -19.65 -38.31
C ASP A 463 7.66 -18.32 -38.20
N LYS A 464 6.99 -17.21 -37.86
CA LYS A 464 7.57 -15.85 -37.89
C LYS A 464 7.72 -15.23 -36.51
N VAL A 465 7.00 -15.72 -35.51
CA VAL A 465 6.94 -15.13 -34.17
C VAL A 465 7.66 -16.01 -33.14
N VAL A 466 8.30 -15.39 -32.15
CA VAL A 466 8.83 -16.10 -30.98
C VAL A 466 8.40 -15.33 -29.74
N LEU A 467 7.73 -16.01 -28.81
CA LEU A 467 7.46 -15.53 -27.47
C LEU A 467 8.61 -15.95 -26.55
N ILE A 468 9.34 -14.98 -26.00
CA ILE A 468 10.36 -15.21 -24.97
C ILE A 468 9.74 -14.81 -23.63
N GLN A 469 9.36 -15.81 -22.84
CA GLN A 469 8.83 -15.64 -21.49
C GLN A 469 9.93 -15.90 -20.46
N VAL A 470 10.36 -14.85 -19.77
CA VAL A 470 11.20 -14.96 -18.58
C VAL A 470 10.29 -15.10 -17.37
N ALA A 471 10.26 -16.28 -16.77
CA ALA A 471 9.47 -16.59 -15.58
C ALA A 471 10.42 -16.70 -14.37
N THR A 472 10.45 -15.66 -13.54
CA THR A 472 11.29 -15.68 -12.34
C THR A 472 10.72 -16.68 -11.35
N SER A 473 11.52 -17.67 -10.95
CA SER A 473 11.08 -18.81 -10.15
C SER A 473 10.60 -18.38 -8.75
N THR A 474 9.38 -18.76 -8.38
CA THR A 474 8.84 -18.65 -7.02
C THR A 474 8.47 -20.04 -6.51
N THR A 475 8.88 -20.40 -5.30
CA THR A 475 8.68 -21.72 -4.70
C THR A 475 7.25 -22.00 -4.23
N GLU A 476 6.33 -21.04 -4.40
CA GLU A 476 5.05 -21.02 -3.69
C GLU A 476 3.92 -21.82 -4.36
N ASN A 477 4.05 -22.31 -5.60
CA ASN A 477 2.93 -22.98 -6.27
C ASN A 477 3.36 -24.07 -7.28
N GLU A 478 3.63 -25.28 -6.77
CA GLU A 478 3.95 -26.45 -7.59
C GLU A 478 2.83 -26.80 -8.59
N ASP A 479 1.56 -26.60 -8.22
CA ASP A 479 0.41 -26.87 -9.08
C ASP A 479 0.37 -25.92 -10.29
N LEU A 480 0.66 -24.64 -10.07
CA LEU A 480 0.77 -23.65 -11.15
C LEU A 480 1.95 -23.98 -12.07
N ALA A 481 3.10 -24.37 -11.50
CA ALA A 481 4.27 -24.76 -12.27
C ALA A 481 4.00 -26.02 -13.12
N ALA A 482 3.28 -27.00 -12.59
CA ALA A 482 2.83 -28.19 -13.33
C ALA A 482 1.89 -27.79 -14.48
N THR A 483 0.88 -26.97 -14.21
CA THR A 483 -0.06 -26.47 -15.22
C THR A 483 0.65 -25.73 -16.35
N ILE A 484 1.61 -24.87 -16.01
CA ILE A 484 2.40 -24.13 -17.01
C ILE A 484 3.29 -25.08 -17.82
N SER A 485 3.88 -26.10 -17.19
CA SER A 485 4.66 -27.14 -17.89
C SER A 485 3.80 -27.89 -18.92
N GLU A 486 2.56 -28.21 -18.57
CA GLU A 486 1.61 -28.87 -19.47
C GLU A 486 1.30 -27.99 -20.69
N ILE A 487 0.98 -26.70 -20.46
CA ILE A 487 0.67 -25.76 -21.55
C ILE A 487 1.88 -25.59 -22.49
N VAL A 488 3.09 -25.44 -21.94
CA VAL A 488 4.33 -25.34 -22.73
C VAL A 488 4.52 -26.58 -23.59
N THR A 489 4.42 -27.77 -22.98
CA THR A 489 4.57 -29.05 -23.68
C THR A 489 3.55 -29.20 -24.80
N ARG A 490 2.31 -28.73 -24.57
CA ARG A 490 1.25 -28.75 -25.58
C ARG A 490 1.54 -27.81 -26.76
N ILE A 491 1.97 -26.58 -26.49
CA ILE A 491 2.36 -25.61 -27.53
C ILE A 491 3.53 -26.18 -28.34
N ASP A 492 4.55 -26.70 -27.67
CA ASP A 492 5.72 -27.28 -28.32
C ASP A 492 5.36 -28.49 -29.18
N ALA A 493 4.52 -29.39 -28.69
CA ALA A 493 4.12 -30.58 -29.44
C ALA A 493 3.35 -30.25 -30.73
N VAL A 494 2.59 -29.15 -30.75
CA VAL A 494 1.75 -28.77 -31.90
C VAL A 494 2.47 -27.82 -32.87
N HIS A 495 3.29 -26.89 -32.36
CA HIS A 495 3.81 -25.78 -33.14
C HIS A 495 5.34 -25.78 -33.31
N SER A 496 6.09 -26.51 -32.48
CA SER A 496 7.55 -26.54 -32.60
C SER A 496 8.00 -27.49 -33.73
N THR A 497 8.92 -27.00 -34.55
CA THR A 497 9.55 -27.75 -35.64
C THR A 497 11.06 -27.83 -35.44
N LEU A 498 11.75 -28.64 -36.23
CA LEU A 498 13.22 -28.70 -36.21
C LEU A 498 13.87 -27.32 -36.47
N ALA A 499 13.23 -26.48 -37.29
CA ALA A 499 13.74 -25.17 -37.68
C ALA A 499 13.26 -24.03 -36.78
N HIS A 500 12.11 -24.17 -36.12
CA HIS A 500 11.46 -23.07 -35.41
C HIS A 500 10.85 -23.53 -34.09
N ASN A 501 11.16 -22.80 -33.01
CA ASN A 501 10.49 -22.93 -31.73
C ASN A 501 9.76 -21.60 -31.42
N PRO A 502 8.42 -21.56 -31.40
CA PRO A 502 7.66 -20.34 -31.16
C PRO A 502 7.65 -19.90 -29.70
N LEU A 503 7.98 -20.78 -28.73
CA LEU A 503 7.95 -20.46 -27.31
C LEU A 503 9.28 -20.77 -26.61
N VAL A 504 9.88 -19.76 -25.99
CA VAL A 504 11.05 -19.90 -25.14
C VAL A 504 10.66 -19.53 -23.71
N LEU A 505 10.49 -20.53 -22.86
CA LEU A 505 10.22 -20.34 -21.43
C LEU A 505 11.52 -20.48 -20.62
N LEU A 506 11.95 -19.39 -19.99
CA LEU A 506 13.11 -19.38 -19.10
C LEU A 506 12.63 -19.36 -17.65
N ARG A 507 12.78 -20.48 -16.91
CA ARG A 507 12.41 -20.61 -15.48
C ARG A 507 13.53 -20.19 -14.53
N GLN A 508 14.27 -19.17 -14.91
CA GLN A 508 15.42 -18.69 -14.18
C GLN A 508 15.49 -17.17 -14.27
N ASP A 509 16.16 -16.58 -13.29
CA ASP A 509 16.56 -15.19 -13.40
C ASP A 509 17.61 -15.06 -14.52
N ILE A 510 17.55 -13.96 -15.27
CA ILE A 510 18.53 -13.62 -16.32
C ILE A 510 19.42 -12.46 -15.85
N PRO A 511 20.65 -12.27 -16.33
CA PRO A 511 21.47 -11.08 -16.12
C PRO A 511 20.79 -9.75 -16.48
N PHE A 512 21.23 -8.63 -15.87
CA PHE A 512 20.59 -7.33 -16.12
C PHE A 512 20.87 -6.87 -17.54
N SER A 513 22.09 -7.11 -18.00
CA SER A 513 22.51 -6.83 -19.37
C SER A 513 21.69 -7.60 -20.41
N GLN A 514 21.37 -8.87 -20.14
CA GLN A 514 20.49 -9.67 -20.98
C GLN A 514 19.06 -9.12 -21.00
N LEU A 515 18.53 -8.66 -19.85
CA LEU A 515 17.21 -8.05 -19.81
C LEU A 515 17.15 -6.78 -20.67
N LEU A 516 18.11 -5.86 -20.51
CA LEU A 516 18.14 -4.64 -21.33
C LEU A 516 18.29 -4.95 -22.82
N ALA A 517 19.10 -5.95 -23.16
CA ALA A 517 19.23 -6.42 -24.53
C ALA A 517 17.91 -6.97 -25.07
N LEU A 518 17.22 -7.84 -24.33
CA LEU A 518 15.90 -8.39 -24.68
C LEU A 518 14.86 -7.29 -24.89
N LEU A 519 14.76 -6.32 -23.98
CA LEU A 519 13.83 -5.21 -24.10
C LEU A 519 14.15 -4.31 -25.30
N SER A 520 15.43 -4.19 -25.69
CA SER A 520 15.86 -3.38 -26.83
C SER A 520 15.62 -4.05 -28.19
N VAL A 521 15.62 -5.39 -28.26
CA VAL A 521 15.40 -6.15 -29.52
C VAL A 521 13.97 -6.62 -29.71
N ALA A 522 13.14 -6.58 -28.67
CA ALA A 522 11.74 -6.97 -28.70
C ALA A 522 10.94 -6.14 -29.70
N ASP A 523 10.10 -6.80 -30.51
CA ASP A 523 9.12 -6.16 -31.38
C ASP A 523 7.85 -5.76 -30.62
N ALA A 524 7.52 -6.46 -29.53
CA ALA A 524 6.44 -6.11 -28.61
C ALA A 524 6.75 -6.59 -27.20
N LEU A 525 6.29 -5.84 -26.19
CA LEU A 525 6.27 -6.28 -24.79
C LEU A 525 4.87 -6.75 -24.44
N MET A 526 4.73 -7.87 -23.74
CA MET A 526 3.44 -8.34 -23.23
C MET A 526 3.48 -8.57 -21.72
N ILE A 527 2.60 -7.87 -21.00
CA ILE A 527 2.40 -7.98 -19.54
C ILE A 527 0.93 -8.29 -19.28
N THR A 528 0.67 -9.42 -18.60
CA THR A 528 -0.70 -9.94 -18.37
C THR A 528 -0.98 -10.18 -16.89
N SER A 529 -0.34 -9.41 -16.01
CA SER A 529 -0.58 -9.46 -14.56
C SER A 529 -2.08 -9.32 -14.27
N LEU A 530 -2.62 -10.17 -13.41
CA LEU A 530 -4.04 -10.21 -13.07
C LEU A 530 -4.47 -9.03 -12.20
N ARG A 531 -3.58 -8.57 -11.32
CA ARG A 531 -3.71 -7.34 -10.54
C ARG A 531 -2.33 -6.97 -10.03
N GLU A 532 -1.89 -5.73 -10.21
CA GLU A 532 -0.56 -5.30 -9.77
C GLU A 532 -0.53 -3.80 -9.48
N GLY A 533 0.17 -3.39 -8.42
CA GLY A 533 0.26 -1.98 -8.02
C GLY A 533 0.86 -1.10 -9.11
N MET A 534 2.02 -1.49 -9.65
CA MET A 534 2.70 -0.83 -10.78
C MET A 534 3.62 -1.85 -11.46
N ASN A 535 3.73 -1.82 -12.79
CA ASN A 535 4.67 -2.66 -13.53
C ASN A 535 5.81 -1.79 -14.09
N LEU A 536 7.00 -1.82 -13.47
CA LEU A 536 8.11 -0.97 -13.91
C LEU A 536 8.81 -1.50 -15.16
N THR A 537 8.67 -2.79 -15.46
CA THR A 537 9.25 -3.40 -16.67
C THR A 537 8.70 -2.76 -17.95
N CYS A 538 7.42 -2.34 -17.99
CA CYS A 538 6.88 -1.66 -19.17
C CYS A 538 7.43 -0.23 -19.34
N HIS A 539 7.73 0.47 -18.25
CA HIS A 539 8.42 1.77 -18.29
C HIS A 539 9.87 1.61 -18.78
N GLU A 540 10.58 0.60 -18.29
CA GLU A 540 11.95 0.27 -18.74
C GLU A 540 11.99 -0.07 -20.23
N PHE A 541 11.00 -0.82 -20.72
CA PHE A 541 10.86 -1.16 -22.13
C PHE A 541 10.67 0.08 -23.02
N VAL A 542 9.80 1.01 -22.63
CA VAL A 542 9.60 2.26 -23.38
C VAL A 542 10.91 3.04 -23.52
N ILE A 543 11.76 3.08 -22.49
CA ILE A 543 13.07 3.73 -22.59
C ILE A 543 14.03 2.96 -23.50
N CYS A 544 13.98 1.62 -23.49
CA CYS A 544 14.84 0.78 -24.34
C CYS A 544 14.49 0.88 -25.84
N GLN A 545 13.29 1.34 -26.20
CA GLN A 545 12.72 1.30 -27.55
C GLN A 545 12.99 2.55 -28.43
N ASP A 546 13.96 3.40 -28.07
CA ASP A 546 14.33 4.61 -28.82
C ASP A 546 15.15 4.36 -30.12
N GLY A 547 15.50 3.10 -30.41
CA GLY A 547 16.27 2.70 -31.58
C GLY A 547 17.79 2.93 -31.52
N ARG A 548 18.36 3.47 -30.42
CA ARG A 548 19.82 3.68 -30.34
C ARG A 548 20.61 2.38 -30.22
N ALA A 549 20.15 1.45 -29.39
CA ALA A 549 20.77 0.14 -29.21
C ALA A 549 20.54 -0.79 -30.41
N CYS A 550 19.39 -0.63 -31.08
CA CYS A 550 19.01 -1.43 -32.25
C CYS A 550 18.27 -0.56 -33.28
N PRO A 551 18.96 0.03 -34.28
CA PRO A 551 18.33 0.93 -35.24
C PRO A 551 17.19 0.31 -36.06
N ASP A 552 17.24 -1.00 -36.29
CA ASP A 552 16.23 -1.74 -37.07
C ASP A 552 14.98 -2.12 -36.25
N LYS A 553 15.03 -2.00 -34.92
CA LYS A 553 13.94 -2.36 -34.01
C LYS A 553 13.71 -1.21 -33.04
N LYS A 554 12.61 -0.48 -33.24
CA LYS A 554 12.23 0.66 -32.41
C LYS A 554 10.72 0.74 -32.28
N HIS A 555 10.28 1.49 -31.28
CA HIS A 555 8.87 1.84 -31.06
C HIS A 555 7.95 0.60 -30.95
N GLY A 556 8.47 -0.52 -30.41
CA GLY A 556 7.68 -1.72 -30.18
C GLY A 556 6.45 -1.41 -29.31
N PRO A 557 5.25 -1.86 -29.67
CA PRO A 557 4.06 -1.66 -28.86
C PRO A 557 4.10 -2.43 -27.53
N VAL A 558 3.39 -1.91 -26.54
CA VAL A 558 3.20 -2.53 -25.23
C VAL A 558 1.79 -3.09 -25.15
N ILE A 559 1.66 -4.41 -24.99
CA ILE A 559 0.43 -5.11 -24.63
C ILE A 559 0.40 -5.19 -23.11
N LEU A 560 -0.59 -4.57 -22.49
CA LEU A 560 -0.61 -4.38 -21.04
C LEU A 560 -1.98 -4.72 -20.46
N SER A 561 -2.00 -5.44 -19.33
CA SER A 561 -3.25 -5.69 -18.64
C SER A 561 -3.85 -4.40 -18.07
N GLU A 562 -5.16 -4.23 -18.28
CA GLU A 562 -5.96 -3.15 -17.68
C GLU A 562 -5.96 -3.16 -16.14
N PHE A 563 -5.56 -4.29 -15.52
CA PHE A 563 -5.49 -4.45 -14.06
C PHE A 563 -4.11 -4.09 -13.47
N THR A 564 -3.23 -3.49 -14.26
CA THR A 564 -1.94 -2.97 -13.79
C THR A 564 -2.01 -1.47 -13.59
N GLY A 565 -1.40 -0.94 -12.53
CA GLY A 565 -1.37 0.51 -12.30
C GLY A 565 -0.71 1.31 -13.44
N SER A 566 0.16 0.68 -14.24
CA SER A 566 0.79 1.31 -15.40
C SER A 566 -0.19 1.60 -16.54
N SER A 567 -1.28 0.85 -16.68
CA SER A 567 -2.31 1.13 -17.69
C SER A 567 -3.04 2.44 -17.40
N ALA A 568 -3.33 2.72 -16.12
CA ALA A 568 -3.89 4.00 -15.70
C ALA A 568 -2.96 5.19 -16.00
N VAL A 569 -1.64 4.96 -16.03
CA VAL A 569 -0.62 5.98 -16.34
C VAL A 569 -0.52 6.27 -17.84
N PHE A 570 -0.53 5.24 -18.69
CA PHE A 570 -0.32 5.40 -20.14
C PHE A 570 -1.55 5.92 -20.89
N GLY A 571 -2.73 5.87 -20.28
CA GLY A 571 -3.92 6.59 -20.77
C GLY A 571 -4.32 6.18 -22.19
N GLY A 572 -4.25 4.87 -22.50
CA GLY A 572 -4.63 4.27 -23.78
C GLY A 572 -3.57 4.33 -24.88
N ALA A 573 -2.33 4.70 -24.56
CA ALA A 573 -1.22 4.60 -25.51
C ALA A 573 -0.76 3.14 -25.69
N GLU A 574 -0.94 2.32 -24.65
CA GLU A 574 -0.77 0.88 -24.63
C GLU A 574 -1.90 0.15 -25.38
N LEU A 575 -1.67 -1.12 -25.71
CA LEU A 575 -2.71 -2.06 -26.11
C LEU A 575 -3.27 -2.72 -24.84
N ALA A 576 -4.28 -2.08 -24.25
CA ALA A 576 -4.92 -2.57 -23.05
C ALA A 576 -5.65 -3.89 -23.31
N VAL A 577 -5.42 -4.89 -22.47
CA VAL A 577 -6.05 -6.21 -22.57
C VAL A 577 -6.61 -6.67 -21.24
N ASN A 578 -7.73 -7.41 -21.31
CA ASN A 578 -8.20 -8.19 -20.20
C ASN A 578 -7.54 -9.59 -20.25
N PRO A 579 -6.67 -9.97 -19.28
CA PRO A 579 -5.98 -11.26 -19.29
C PRO A 579 -6.92 -12.48 -19.21
N TRP A 580 -8.19 -12.29 -18.82
CA TRP A 580 -9.21 -13.34 -18.82
C TRP A 580 -9.84 -13.56 -20.20
N ASP A 581 -9.74 -12.58 -21.11
CA ASP A 581 -10.15 -12.73 -22.50
C ASP A 581 -8.97 -13.14 -23.38
N TYR A 582 -8.82 -14.45 -23.54
CA TYR A 582 -7.75 -15.02 -24.37
C TYR A 582 -7.85 -14.61 -25.83
N LYS A 583 -9.07 -14.38 -26.35
CA LYS A 583 -9.27 -13.93 -27.75
C LYS A 583 -8.81 -12.49 -27.90
N GLY A 584 -9.19 -11.61 -26.99
CA GLY A 584 -8.72 -10.23 -26.95
C GLY A 584 -7.20 -10.14 -26.83
N CYS A 585 -6.58 -10.97 -25.98
CA CYS A 585 -5.13 -11.06 -25.87
C CYS A 585 -4.45 -11.53 -27.17
N ALA A 586 -4.98 -12.57 -27.81
CA ALA A 586 -4.48 -13.07 -29.09
C ALA A 586 -4.60 -12.02 -30.21
N GLU A 587 -5.71 -11.30 -30.25
CA GLU A 587 -5.93 -10.22 -31.20
C GLU A 587 -4.97 -9.04 -30.96
N ALA A 588 -4.70 -8.70 -29.70
CA ALA A 588 -3.72 -7.67 -29.36
C ALA A 588 -2.30 -8.06 -29.82
N MET A 589 -1.91 -9.35 -29.76
CA MET A 589 -0.65 -9.82 -30.33
C MET A 589 -0.61 -9.60 -31.84
N ARG A 590 -1.68 -9.94 -32.58
CA ARG A 590 -1.76 -9.68 -34.03
C ARG A 590 -1.63 -8.19 -34.33
N VAL A 591 -2.43 -7.36 -33.66
CA VAL A 591 -2.41 -5.91 -33.83
C VAL A 591 -1.02 -5.34 -33.54
N ALA A 592 -0.35 -5.79 -32.49
CA ALA A 592 1.01 -5.37 -32.16
C ALA A 592 2.03 -5.68 -33.27
N LEU A 593 1.94 -6.87 -33.86
CA LEU A 593 2.86 -7.33 -34.89
C LEU A 593 2.62 -6.71 -36.27
N GLU A 594 1.36 -6.37 -36.58
CA GLU A 594 0.93 -5.78 -37.86
C GLU A 594 0.83 -4.24 -37.82
N MET A 595 1.06 -3.64 -36.66
CA MET A 595 0.98 -2.19 -36.48
C MET A 595 1.91 -1.44 -37.45
N SER A 596 1.40 -0.38 -38.09
CA SER A 596 2.21 0.47 -38.96
C SER A 596 3.23 1.26 -38.15
N GLU A 597 4.33 1.66 -38.79
CA GLU A 597 5.41 2.39 -38.12
C GLU A 597 4.95 3.77 -37.63
N GLU A 598 3.99 4.42 -38.32
CA GLU A 598 3.40 5.68 -37.89
C GLU A 598 2.59 5.52 -36.59
N GLU A 599 1.82 4.44 -36.47
CA GLU A 599 1.03 4.17 -35.26
C GLU A 599 1.93 3.78 -34.08
N LYS A 600 2.97 2.99 -34.34
CA LYS A 600 4.01 2.67 -33.36
C LYS A 600 4.67 3.92 -32.81
N ASP A 601 5.12 4.81 -33.69
CA ASP A 601 5.74 6.09 -33.31
C ASP A 601 4.80 6.95 -32.48
N ARG A 602 3.54 7.10 -32.92
CA ARG A 602 2.52 7.86 -32.20
C ARG A 602 2.31 7.36 -30.77
N ARG A 603 2.18 6.04 -30.58
CA ARG A 603 2.00 5.42 -29.26
C ARG A 603 3.26 5.51 -28.41
N TYR A 604 4.41 5.24 -29.02
CA TYR A 604 5.72 5.33 -28.36
C TYR A 604 6.00 6.72 -27.82
N VAL A 605 5.83 7.78 -28.63
CA VAL A 605 6.08 9.17 -28.21
C VAL A 605 5.21 9.54 -27.01
N LYS A 606 3.92 9.19 -27.05
CA LYS A 606 3.00 9.45 -25.93
C LYS A 606 3.45 8.74 -24.65
N MET A 607 3.78 7.44 -24.71
CA MET A 607 4.28 6.70 -23.54
C MET A 607 5.62 7.26 -23.04
N ARG A 608 6.56 7.54 -23.94
CA ARG A 608 7.88 8.07 -23.60
C ARG A 608 7.77 9.41 -22.89
N ASP A 609 6.95 10.32 -23.38
CA ASP A 609 6.78 11.64 -22.78
C ASP A 609 6.19 11.54 -21.36
N ILE A 610 5.30 10.58 -21.10
CA ILE A 610 4.79 10.29 -19.75
C ILE A 610 5.91 9.78 -18.84
N VAL A 611 6.67 8.76 -19.27
CA VAL A 611 7.77 8.16 -18.48
C VAL A 611 8.88 9.18 -18.18
N MET A 612 9.16 10.09 -19.12
CA MET A 612 10.19 11.12 -18.97
C MET A 612 9.77 12.26 -18.01
N VAL A 613 8.47 12.49 -17.81
CA VAL A 613 7.94 13.47 -16.85
C VAL A 613 7.76 12.84 -15.47
N GLN A 614 7.22 11.62 -15.42
CA GLN A 614 6.95 10.88 -14.18
C GLN A 614 8.13 9.98 -13.82
N THR A 615 9.28 10.59 -13.52
CA THR A 615 10.48 9.86 -13.08
C THR A 615 10.43 9.52 -11.59
N GLY A 616 11.25 8.56 -11.15
CA GLY A 616 11.41 8.22 -9.73
C GLY A 616 11.91 9.41 -8.89
N GLU A 617 12.76 10.26 -9.48
CA GLU A 617 13.18 11.54 -8.90
C GLU A 617 11.98 12.47 -8.66
N SER A 618 11.15 12.66 -9.69
CA SER A 618 9.95 13.51 -9.64
C SER A 618 8.92 12.99 -8.64
N TRP A 619 8.75 11.67 -8.57
CA TRP A 619 7.88 10.98 -7.62
C TRP A 619 8.27 11.27 -6.17
N MET A 620 9.55 11.04 -5.82
CA MET A 620 9.99 11.21 -4.43
C MET A 620 10.00 12.68 -3.99
N ARG A 621 10.38 13.59 -4.90
CA ARG A 621 10.32 15.04 -4.65
C ARG A 621 8.89 15.49 -4.36
N GLN A 622 7.93 15.13 -5.21
CA GLN A 622 6.52 15.49 -5.03
C GLN A 622 5.91 14.89 -3.77
N LEU A 623 6.22 13.63 -3.44
CA LEU A 623 5.78 13.00 -2.19
C LEU A 623 6.28 13.80 -0.97
N THR A 624 7.57 14.13 -0.94
CA THR A 624 8.18 14.83 0.19
C THR A 624 7.65 16.26 0.32
N GLU A 625 7.55 17.00 -0.79
CA GLU A 625 6.95 18.35 -0.82
C GLU A 625 5.49 18.33 -0.34
N HIS A 626 4.71 17.34 -0.78
CA HIS A 626 3.31 17.22 -0.37
C HIS A 626 3.18 16.84 1.10
N LEU A 627 4.01 15.91 1.60
CA LEU A 627 4.04 15.56 3.03
C LEU A 627 4.43 16.77 3.90
N ALA A 628 5.43 17.55 3.48
CA ALA A 628 5.84 18.76 4.20
C ALA A 628 4.71 19.79 4.25
N LYS A 629 4.00 19.99 3.13
CA LYS A 629 2.83 20.86 3.05
C LYS A 629 1.70 20.38 3.98
N VAL A 630 1.36 19.09 3.93
CA VAL A 630 0.34 18.47 4.79
C VAL A 630 0.73 18.61 6.26
N HIS A 631 2.00 18.37 6.60
CA HIS A 631 2.48 18.53 7.96
C HIS A 631 2.46 19.99 8.41
N GLU A 632 2.77 20.96 7.54
CA GLU A 632 2.64 22.38 7.89
C GLU A 632 1.16 22.76 8.09
N GLU A 633 0.25 22.25 7.26
CA GLU A 633 -1.18 22.46 7.41
C GLU A 633 -1.70 21.87 8.72
N HIS A 634 -1.24 20.68 9.11
CA HIS A 634 -1.54 20.06 10.40
C HIS A 634 -0.88 20.81 11.56
N GLY A 635 0.39 21.17 11.43
CA GLY A 635 1.13 21.95 12.43
C GLY A 635 0.51 23.33 12.64
N ARG A 636 -0.05 23.98 11.62
CA ARG A 636 -0.83 25.22 11.78
C ARG A 636 -2.13 25.00 12.54
N ARG A 637 -2.72 23.80 12.46
CA ARG A 637 -3.89 23.40 13.26
C ARG A 637 -3.51 23.08 14.71
N ASP A 638 -2.38 22.42 14.94
CA ASP A 638 -1.93 21.95 16.27
C ASP A 638 -1.11 22.99 17.07
N THR A 639 -0.22 23.75 16.39
CA THR A 639 0.69 24.77 16.99
C THR A 639 -0.04 26.06 17.36
N MET A 640 -1.26 26.26 16.87
CA MET A 640 -2.22 27.03 17.65
C MET A 640 -2.51 26.19 18.89
N SER A 641 -1.60 26.16 19.88
CA SER A 641 -1.96 25.76 21.24
C SER A 641 -2.97 26.79 21.68
N ILE A 642 -4.23 26.49 21.42
CA ILE A 642 -5.26 27.51 21.36
C ILE A 642 -5.33 28.11 22.76
N PRO A 643 -4.94 29.39 22.93
CA PRO A 643 -4.75 29.94 24.25
C PRO A 643 -6.06 29.85 25.02
N ARG A 644 -5.98 29.58 26.33
CA ARG A 644 -7.17 29.71 27.17
C ARG A 644 -7.73 31.11 27.03
N LEU A 645 -9.05 31.20 26.88
CA LEU A 645 -9.73 32.48 26.73
C LEU A 645 -9.35 33.46 27.85
N SER A 646 -8.76 34.59 27.48
CA SER A 646 -8.42 35.65 28.43
C SER A 646 -9.66 36.53 28.64
N VAL A 647 -10.36 36.30 29.75
CA VAL A 647 -11.55 37.09 30.12
C VAL A 647 -11.23 38.59 30.20
N ALA A 648 -10.07 38.97 30.73
CA ALA A 648 -9.68 40.37 30.82
C ALA A 648 -9.53 41.06 29.46
N LYS A 649 -8.92 40.39 28.47
CA LYS A 649 -8.80 40.94 27.10
C LYS A 649 -10.17 41.02 26.43
N LEU A 650 -10.99 40.00 26.62
CA LEU A 650 -12.35 39.96 26.08
C LEU A 650 -13.21 41.11 26.64
N SER A 651 -13.18 41.34 27.95
CA SER A 651 -13.89 42.45 28.60
C SER A 651 -13.42 43.82 28.09
N GLN A 652 -12.12 44.03 27.92
CA GLN A 652 -11.59 45.29 27.37
C GLN A 652 -12.02 45.53 25.92
N ALA A 653 -12.03 44.48 25.09
CA ALA A 653 -12.50 44.56 23.71
C ALA A 653 -14.02 44.83 23.66
N TYR A 654 -14.78 44.18 24.54
CA TYR A 654 -16.21 44.39 24.70
C TYR A 654 -16.52 45.85 25.09
N GLU A 655 -15.93 46.38 26.16
CA GLU A 655 -16.19 47.75 26.63
C GLU A 655 -15.88 48.83 25.58
N LYS A 656 -14.83 48.65 24.77
CA LYS A 656 -14.41 49.60 23.74
C LYS A 656 -15.28 49.58 22.48
N ALA A 657 -15.96 48.46 22.20
CA ALA A 657 -16.71 48.26 20.97
C ALA A 657 -18.05 49.02 20.99
N ASN A 658 -18.44 49.56 19.83
CA ASN A 658 -19.67 50.32 19.64
C ASN A 658 -20.82 49.49 19.07
N LYS A 659 -20.53 48.46 18.27
CA LYS A 659 -21.51 47.48 17.74
C LYS A 659 -20.93 46.07 17.82
N ARG A 660 -21.59 45.19 18.55
CA ARG A 660 -21.07 43.87 18.91
C ARG A 660 -21.94 42.77 18.34
N LEU A 661 -21.35 41.82 17.63
CA LEU A 661 -22.03 40.65 17.10
C LEU A 661 -21.59 39.39 17.86
N PHE A 662 -22.56 38.66 18.39
CA PHE A 662 -22.37 37.38 19.06
C PHE A 662 -23.04 36.29 18.23
N ILE A 663 -22.30 35.22 17.92
CA ILE A 663 -22.81 34.01 17.28
C ILE A 663 -22.45 32.84 18.19
N LEU A 664 -23.41 32.32 18.94
CA LEU A 664 -23.16 31.33 19.99
C LEU A 664 -23.89 30.03 19.67
N ASP A 665 -23.17 28.92 19.70
CA ASP A 665 -23.76 27.59 19.63
C ASP A 665 -24.51 27.25 20.92
N TYR A 666 -25.65 26.57 20.78
CA TYR A 666 -26.46 26.16 21.92
C TYR A 666 -26.04 24.81 22.48
N GLU A 667 -25.93 23.78 21.63
CA GLU A 667 -25.75 22.36 22.00
C GLU A 667 -24.33 22.01 22.44
N GLY A 668 -24.08 22.00 23.77
CA GLY A 668 -22.79 21.61 24.35
C GLY A 668 -21.86 22.80 24.62
N THR A 669 -22.25 24.00 24.17
CA THR A 669 -21.60 25.28 24.47
C THR A 669 -22.34 26.05 25.56
N LEU A 670 -23.60 26.44 25.31
CA LEU A 670 -24.42 27.19 26.27
C LEU A 670 -25.20 26.29 27.24
N ALA A 671 -25.62 25.11 26.77
CA ALA A 671 -26.28 24.10 27.60
C ALA A 671 -25.45 22.81 27.65
N SER A 672 -25.27 22.24 28.85
CA SER A 672 -24.60 20.95 29.01
C SER A 672 -25.53 19.82 28.57
N TRP A 673 -25.26 19.24 27.41
CA TRP A 673 -26.08 18.18 26.84
C TRP A 673 -25.27 16.93 26.51
N GLY A 674 -25.91 15.77 26.69
CA GLY A 674 -25.60 14.54 25.95
C GLY A 674 -26.29 14.56 24.57
N ASN A 675 -26.05 13.54 23.75
CA ASN A 675 -26.46 13.41 22.34
C ASN A 675 -27.84 14.02 22.00
N VAL A 676 -27.93 14.56 20.78
CA VAL A 676 -29.11 15.19 20.14
C VAL A 676 -30.39 14.34 20.22
N SER A 677 -30.26 13.02 20.43
CA SER A 677 -31.34 12.03 20.51
C SER A 677 -32.08 11.92 21.84
N SER A 678 -31.58 12.50 22.94
CA SER A 678 -32.24 12.41 24.25
C SER A 678 -32.88 13.74 24.63
N THR A 679 -34.18 13.75 24.93
CA THR A 679 -34.93 14.96 25.31
C THR A 679 -34.97 15.07 26.84
N VAL A 680 -33.88 15.52 27.48
CA VAL A 680 -33.89 15.90 28.90
C VAL A 680 -33.72 17.41 29.05
N LEU A 681 -34.84 18.14 29.05
CA LEU A 681 -34.90 19.57 29.37
C LEU A 681 -34.31 19.82 30.78
N MET A 682 -32.99 20.01 30.88
CA MET A 682 -32.41 20.83 31.94
C MET A 682 -32.98 22.25 31.76
N SER A 683 -33.40 22.90 32.85
CA SER A 683 -34.18 24.15 32.77
C SER A 683 -33.48 25.23 31.94
N PRO A 684 -33.99 25.57 30.72
CA PRO A 684 -33.36 26.55 29.83
C PRO A 684 -33.38 27.96 30.40
N GLN A 685 -34.20 28.18 31.45
CA GLN A 685 -34.40 29.45 32.14
C GLN A 685 -33.10 30.20 32.42
N ARG A 686 -32.07 29.53 32.96
CA ARG A 686 -30.79 30.18 33.26
C ARG A 686 -30.08 30.69 32.01
N VAL A 687 -30.12 29.96 30.91
CA VAL A 687 -29.53 30.39 29.64
C VAL A 687 -30.34 31.56 29.09
N THR A 688 -31.67 31.43 29.08
CA THR A 688 -32.59 32.50 28.66
C THR A 688 -32.37 33.80 29.45
N ASP A 689 -32.18 33.73 30.77
CA ASP A 689 -31.89 34.90 31.62
C ASP A 689 -30.58 35.59 31.20
N ILE A 690 -29.52 34.80 30.97
CA ILE A 690 -28.22 35.32 30.51
C ILE A 690 -28.32 35.97 29.13
N LEU A 691 -29.11 35.39 28.22
CA LEU A 691 -29.34 35.95 26.89
C LEU A 691 -30.14 37.25 26.96
N ASN A 692 -31.16 37.33 27.83
CA ASN A 692 -31.92 38.56 28.08
C ASN A 692 -31.03 39.67 28.64
N ASP A 693 -30.13 39.34 29.56
CA ASP A 693 -29.16 40.30 30.11
C ASP A 693 -28.21 40.84 29.01
N LEU A 694 -27.74 39.98 28.10
CA LEU A 694 -26.91 40.39 26.95
C LEU A 694 -27.66 41.29 25.97
N ILE A 695 -28.93 40.97 25.67
CA ILE A 695 -29.77 41.72 24.72
C ILE A 695 -30.21 43.07 25.32
N SER A 696 -30.20 43.22 26.65
CA SER A 696 -30.54 44.48 27.31
C SER A 696 -29.60 45.63 26.94
N ASP A 697 -28.37 45.34 26.48
CA ASP A 697 -27.49 46.34 25.87
C ASP A 697 -27.82 46.49 24.37
N PRO A 698 -28.34 47.64 23.91
CA PRO A 698 -28.75 47.86 22.52
C PRO A 698 -27.58 47.84 21.52
N LYS A 699 -26.32 47.83 22.00
CA LYS A 699 -25.13 47.66 21.15
C LYS A 699 -24.88 46.21 20.73
N ASN A 700 -25.55 45.25 21.36
CA ASN A 700 -25.34 43.83 21.13
C ASN A 700 -26.36 43.27 20.13
N LEU A 701 -25.87 42.57 19.12
CA LEU A 701 -26.62 41.71 18.22
C LEU A 701 -26.27 40.27 18.52
N LEU A 702 -27.26 39.43 18.78
CA LEU A 702 -27.06 38.07 19.27
C LEU A 702 -27.77 37.06 18.38
N TYR A 703 -27.00 36.13 17.85
CA TYR A 703 -27.47 34.98 17.09
C TYR A 703 -27.14 33.69 17.84
N ILE A 704 -28.13 32.81 17.95
CA ILE A 704 -27.95 31.46 18.48
C ILE A 704 -27.96 30.45 17.35
N MET A 705 -26.91 29.63 17.29
CA MET A 705 -26.82 28.48 16.39
C MET A 705 -27.32 27.23 17.08
N SER A 706 -28.10 26.44 16.36
CA SER A 706 -28.56 25.15 16.81
C SER A 706 -28.70 24.16 15.66
N GLY A 707 -28.43 22.90 15.94
CA GLY A 707 -28.71 21.77 15.05
C GLY A 707 -30.19 21.36 15.02
N ARG A 708 -31.04 21.96 15.86
CA ARG A 708 -32.47 21.61 16.02
C ARG A 708 -33.37 22.19 14.94
N THR A 709 -34.60 21.70 14.88
CA THR A 709 -35.62 22.21 13.95
C THR A 709 -36.12 23.60 14.37
N ILE A 710 -36.76 24.32 13.44
CA ILE A 710 -37.31 25.65 13.70
C ILE A 710 -38.25 25.65 14.90
N GLU A 711 -39.13 24.66 15.03
CA GLU A 711 -40.14 24.57 16.09
C GLU A 711 -39.50 24.41 17.46
N GLU A 712 -38.45 23.59 17.55
CA GLU A 712 -37.73 23.36 18.80
C GLU A 712 -36.96 24.60 19.24
N VAL A 713 -36.30 25.29 18.30
CA VAL A 713 -35.57 26.53 18.58
C VAL A 713 -36.54 27.65 18.98
N GLU A 714 -37.68 27.79 18.30
CA GLU A 714 -38.75 28.74 18.65
C GLU A 714 -39.39 28.42 20.01
N MET A 715 -39.59 27.14 20.34
CA MET A 715 -40.10 26.74 21.64
C MET A 715 -39.16 27.17 22.79
N ILE A 716 -37.84 27.13 22.56
CA ILE A 716 -36.82 27.45 23.57
C ILE A 716 -36.57 28.96 23.64
N PHE A 717 -36.42 29.64 22.49
CA PHE A 717 -35.95 31.03 22.42
C PHE A 717 -36.97 32.03 21.87
N GLY A 718 -38.13 31.60 21.37
CA GLY A 718 -39.14 32.49 20.79
C GLY A 718 -39.72 33.51 21.76
N ARG A 719 -39.55 33.29 23.08
CA ARG A 719 -39.93 34.26 24.13
C ARG A 719 -38.87 35.34 24.40
N VAL A 720 -37.67 35.21 23.85
CA VAL A 720 -36.59 36.18 23.98
C VAL A 720 -36.75 37.22 22.87
N PRO A 721 -37.07 38.48 23.20
CA PRO A 721 -37.28 39.50 22.18
C PRO A 721 -35.96 39.81 21.47
N SER A 722 -36.04 40.11 20.17
CA SER A 722 -34.92 40.66 19.38
C SER A 722 -33.71 39.74 19.14
N ILE A 723 -33.81 38.44 19.42
CA ILE A 723 -32.73 37.48 19.17
C ILE A 723 -32.77 36.93 17.73
N GLY A 724 -31.61 36.84 17.09
CA GLY A 724 -31.41 36.11 15.85
C GLY A 724 -31.25 34.61 16.10
N LEU A 725 -31.79 33.77 15.22
CA LEU A 725 -31.77 32.32 15.38
C LEU A 725 -31.27 31.66 14.10
N ILE A 726 -30.46 30.61 14.25
CA ILE A 726 -29.95 29.78 13.16
C ILE A 726 -30.34 28.35 13.51
N ALA A 727 -31.17 27.73 12.66
CA ALA A 727 -31.69 26.39 12.85
C ALA A 727 -31.15 25.42 11.79
N GLU A 728 -31.17 24.12 12.11
CA GLU A 728 -30.69 23.02 11.28
C GLU A 728 -29.32 23.29 10.65
N ASN A 729 -28.33 23.60 11.50
CA ASN A 729 -26.93 23.79 11.10
C ASN A 729 -26.72 24.84 9.99
N GLY A 730 -27.57 25.87 9.91
CA GLY A 730 -27.40 26.99 8.96
C GLY A 730 -28.33 26.97 7.75
N CYS A 731 -29.24 25.99 7.65
CA CYS A 731 -30.23 25.95 6.57
C CYS A 731 -31.31 27.05 6.70
N TYR A 732 -31.60 27.48 7.93
CA TYR A 732 -32.61 28.50 8.22
C TYR A 732 -32.05 29.57 9.14
N VAL A 733 -32.34 30.84 8.83
CA VAL A 733 -31.94 31.97 9.66
C VAL A 733 -33.11 32.91 9.88
N ARG A 734 -33.36 33.23 11.15
CA ARG A 734 -34.23 34.31 11.59
C ARG A 734 -33.36 35.48 12.01
N GLU A 735 -33.63 36.64 11.42
CA GLU A 735 -32.87 37.84 11.72
C GLU A 735 -33.23 38.44 13.08
N CYS A 736 -32.30 39.20 13.67
CA CYS A 736 -32.60 40.00 14.85
C CYS A 736 -33.76 40.97 14.54
N PHE A 737 -34.68 41.15 15.50
CA PHE A 737 -35.87 42.01 15.36
C PHE A 737 -36.87 41.60 14.26
N SER A 738 -36.72 40.41 13.68
CA SER A 738 -37.65 39.83 12.70
C SER A 738 -38.30 38.57 13.26
N ASP A 739 -39.58 38.37 12.93
CA ASP A 739 -40.30 37.13 13.18
C ASP A 739 -40.28 36.19 11.96
N GLU A 740 -39.72 36.64 10.83
CA GLU A 740 -39.66 35.88 9.57
C GLU A 740 -38.37 35.05 9.46
N TRP A 741 -38.54 33.76 9.18
CA TRP A 741 -37.47 32.82 8.86
C TRP A 741 -37.11 32.87 7.37
N THR A 742 -35.82 33.01 7.08
CA THR A 742 -35.27 32.88 5.73
C THR A 742 -34.71 31.47 5.56
N ALA A 743 -35.26 30.72 4.59
CA ALA A 743 -34.71 29.43 4.17
C ALA A 743 -33.62 29.66 3.12
N PHE A 744 -32.41 29.15 3.36
CA PHE A 744 -31.37 29.13 2.33
C PHE A 744 -31.47 27.89 1.46
N ALA A 745 -31.90 26.78 2.05
CA ALA A 745 -32.12 25.56 1.32
C ALA A 745 -33.27 25.72 0.30
N ASP A 746 -33.01 25.37 -0.96
CA ASP A 746 -34.06 25.28 -1.99
C ASP A 746 -34.98 24.12 -1.62
N GLU A 747 -36.21 24.42 -1.19
CA GLU A 747 -37.19 23.43 -0.74
C GLU A 747 -37.45 22.32 -1.77
N ALA A 748 -37.48 22.66 -3.06
CA ALA A 748 -37.73 21.69 -4.12
C ALA A 748 -36.55 20.74 -4.29
N ARG A 749 -35.33 21.27 -4.23
CA ARG A 749 -34.10 20.47 -4.27
C ARG A 749 -33.94 19.63 -3.01
N THR A 750 -34.26 20.20 -1.85
CA THR A 750 -34.16 19.55 -0.54
C THR A 750 -35.08 18.34 -0.47
N LYS A 751 -36.35 18.54 -0.80
CA LYS A 751 -37.33 17.45 -0.85
C LYS A 751 -36.91 16.33 -1.81
N LYS A 752 -36.39 16.69 -2.99
CA LYS A 752 -35.93 15.71 -3.99
C LYS A 752 -34.83 14.80 -3.46
N TRP A 753 -33.81 15.35 -2.80
CA TRP A 753 -32.73 14.52 -2.28
C TRP A 753 -33.15 13.76 -1.02
N MET A 754 -33.96 14.37 -0.14
CA MET A 754 -34.48 13.68 1.04
C MET A 754 -35.33 12.48 0.67
N ASP A 755 -36.19 12.59 -0.35
CA ASP A 755 -37.00 11.47 -0.83
C ASP A 755 -36.10 10.35 -1.38
N ALA A 756 -35.06 10.68 -2.15
CA ALA A 756 -34.09 9.71 -2.64
C ALA A 756 -33.31 9.01 -1.52
N VAL A 757 -32.88 9.76 -0.49
CA VAL A 757 -32.13 9.23 0.65
C VAL A 757 -33.03 8.38 1.56
N LYS A 758 -34.30 8.76 1.75
CA LYS A 758 -35.26 7.95 2.54
C LYS A 758 -35.44 6.56 1.97
N ASP A 759 -35.47 6.42 0.64
CA ASP A 759 -35.56 5.11 0.01
C ASP A 759 -34.32 4.25 0.31
N ILE A 760 -33.14 4.87 0.36
CA ILE A 760 -31.91 4.20 0.80
C ILE A 760 -31.98 3.86 2.30
N MET A 761 -32.41 4.78 3.15
CA MET A 761 -32.45 4.58 4.60
C MET A 761 -33.49 3.52 5.02
N ARG A 762 -34.62 3.41 4.31
CA ARG A 762 -35.61 2.34 4.52
C ARG A 762 -34.98 0.95 4.40
N TYR A 763 -34.07 0.75 3.44
CA TYR A 763 -33.35 -0.51 3.30
C TYR A 763 -32.55 -0.89 4.57
N TYR A 764 -31.97 0.08 5.27
CA TYR A 764 -31.20 -0.14 6.49
C TYR A 764 -32.08 -0.19 7.74
N LEU A 765 -33.17 0.59 7.77
CA LEU A 765 -34.18 0.57 8.85
C LEU A 765 -34.78 -0.82 9.06
N GLU A 766 -35.03 -1.56 7.98
CA GLU A 766 -35.54 -2.93 8.03
C GLU A 766 -34.51 -3.96 8.55
N ARG A 767 -33.22 -3.62 8.53
CA ARG A 767 -32.11 -4.52 8.89
C ARG A 767 -31.54 -4.27 10.28
N VAL A 768 -31.67 -3.04 10.78
CA VAL A 768 -31.17 -2.65 12.09
C VAL A 768 -32.36 -2.59 13.05
N GLU A 769 -32.50 -3.61 13.89
CA GLU A 769 -33.55 -3.65 14.90
C GLU A 769 -33.43 -2.45 15.86
N ASN A 770 -34.58 -1.91 16.26
CA ASN A 770 -34.72 -0.73 17.12
C ASN A 770 -34.07 0.56 16.56
N SER A 771 -33.78 0.63 15.25
CA SER A 771 -33.40 1.87 14.58
C SER A 771 -34.64 2.70 14.19
N TRP A 772 -34.45 4.02 14.03
CA TRP A 772 -35.48 4.90 13.51
C TRP A 772 -34.87 6.05 12.69
N ILE A 773 -35.70 6.66 11.85
CA ILE A 773 -35.33 7.81 11.05
C ILE A 773 -35.95 9.05 11.70
N GLU A 774 -35.13 10.05 11.96
CA GLU A 774 -35.58 11.39 12.30
C GLU A 774 -35.55 12.24 11.03
N GLU A 775 -36.71 12.79 10.67
CA GLU A 775 -36.85 13.68 9.52
C GLU A 775 -36.93 15.12 10.01
N ARG A 776 -35.96 15.93 9.56
CA ARG A 776 -35.93 17.39 9.76
C ARG A 776 -36.23 18.09 8.45
N HIS A 777 -36.27 19.42 8.42
CA HIS A 777 -36.64 20.15 7.20
C HIS A 777 -35.58 20.06 6.11
N CYS A 778 -34.30 19.99 6.49
CA CYS A 778 -33.13 20.00 5.61
C CYS A 778 -32.10 18.91 5.96
N SER A 779 -32.41 17.99 6.87
CA SER A 779 -31.51 16.90 7.23
C SER A 779 -32.28 15.62 7.57
N LEU A 780 -31.59 14.49 7.45
CA LEU A 780 -32.09 13.18 7.84
C LEU A 780 -31.09 12.56 8.80
N ILE A 781 -31.58 11.95 9.88
CA ILE A 781 -30.74 11.26 10.85
C ILE A 781 -31.21 9.82 10.99
N PHE A 782 -30.27 8.89 10.81
CA PHE A 782 -30.48 7.47 11.07
C PHE A 782 -29.97 7.13 12.47
N HIS A 783 -30.87 6.86 13.41
CA HIS A 783 -30.51 6.52 14.78
C HIS A 783 -30.43 5.00 14.95
N TYR A 784 -29.35 4.52 15.56
CA TYR A 784 -29.17 3.10 15.86
C TYR A 784 -28.74 2.83 17.32
N GLU A 785 -28.78 3.85 18.18
CA GLU A 785 -28.35 3.79 19.59
C GLU A 785 -29.05 2.71 20.43
N LYS A 786 -30.30 2.34 20.08
CA LYS A 786 -31.11 1.35 20.82
C LYS A 786 -31.00 -0.06 20.26
N SER A 787 -30.09 -0.29 19.31
CA SER A 787 -29.91 -1.60 18.71
C SER A 787 -29.17 -2.55 19.66
N ASP A 788 -29.69 -3.77 19.81
CA ASP A 788 -29.11 -4.78 20.69
C ASP A 788 -27.75 -5.31 20.16
N GLU A 789 -27.54 -5.26 18.84
CA GLU A 789 -26.31 -5.65 18.17
C GLU A 789 -25.50 -4.43 17.67
N PHE A 790 -24.88 -3.71 18.60
CA PHE A 790 -24.16 -2.46 18.30
C PHE A 790 -23.12 -2.59 17.18
N ASP A 791 -22.30 -3.65 17.17
CA ASP A 791 -21.28 -3.86 16.14
C ASP A 791 -21.88 -4.11 14.73
N SER A 792 -23.08 -4.68 14.67
CA SER A 792 -23.79 -4.90 13.42
C SER A 792 -24.46 -3.62 12.94
N ALA A 793 -25.11 -2.91 13.86
CA ALA A 793 -25.72 -1.61 13.63
C ALA A 793 -24.71 -0.56 13.14
N ALA A 794 -23.54 -0.45 13.79
CA ALA A 794 -22.48 0.48 13.39
C ALA A 794 -21.93 0.19 11.98
N ARG A 795 -21.91 -1.09 11.58
CA ARG A 795 -21.54 -1.49 10.21
C ARG A 795 -22.59 -1.08 9.19
N HIS A 796 -23.85 -1.35 9.48
CA HIS A 796 -24.97 -0.91 8.64
C HIS A 796 -25.05 0.61 8.53
N ALA A 797 -24.71 1.34 9.60
CA ALA A 797 -24.57 2.79 9.60
C ALA A 797 -23.46 3.27 8.66
N GLY A 798 -22.27 2.66 8.74
CA GLY A 798 -21.17 2.96 7.81
C GLY A 798 -21.53 2.65 6.35
N ASP A 799 -22.20 1.52 6.10
CA ASP A 799 -22.68 1.15 4.77
C ASP A 799 -23.75 2.13 4.26
N CYS A 800 -24.65 2.58 5.14
CA CYS A 800 -25.67 3.58 4.82
C CYS A 800 -25.04 4.92 4.41
N ALA A 801 -24.07 5.41 5.18
CA ALA A 801 -23.37 6.64 4.86
C ALA A 801 -22.68 6.56 3.48
N ASN A 802 -21.98 5.46 3.20
CA ASN A 802 -21.32 5.26 1.91
C ASN A 802 -22.32 5.14 0.75
N HIS A 803 -23.41 4.39 0.93
CA HIS A 803 -24.45 4.25 -0.09
C HIS A 803 -25.09 5.61 -0.42
N VAL A 804 -25.37 6.44 0.58
CA VAL A 804 -25.88 7.81 0.37
C VAL A 804 -24.83 8.67 -0.35
N ASN A 805 -23.58 8.68 0.08
CA ASN A 805 -22.53 9.47 -0.56
C ASN A 805 -22.29 9.06 -2.02
N GLU A 806 -22.36 7.77 -2.35
CA GLU A 806 -22.19 7.28 -3.71
C GLU A 806 -23.43 7.58 -4.60
N ALA A 807 -24.63 7.24 -4.13
CA ALA A 807 -25.85 7.38 -4.92
C ALA A 807 -26.32 8.83 -5.06
N CYS A 808 -26.07 9.67 -4.04
CA CYS A 808 -26.53 11.05 -3.97
C CYS A 808 -25.41 12.08 -4.16
N ALA A 809 -24.21 11.69 -4.62
CA ALA A 809 -23.08 12.60 -4.89
C ALA A 809 -23.48 13.80 -5.77
N SER A 810 -24.24 13.54 -6.85
CA SER A 810 -24.69 14.58 -7.79
C SER A 810 -25.68 15.58 -7.18
N GLN A 811 -26.32 15.23 -6.06
CA GLN A 811 -27.28 16.07 -5.35
C GLN A 811 -26.60 17.00 -4.34
N ARG A 812 -25.27 16.87 -4.16
CA ARG A 812 -24.42 17.60 -3.20
C ARG A 812 -24.89 17.44 -1.75
N VAL A 813 -25.10 16.19 -1.37
CA VAL A 813 -25.45 15.76 -0.01
C VAL A 813 -24.28 15.00 0.58
N ARG A 814 -24.06 15.16 1.87
CA ARG A 814 -23.03 14.45 2.64
C ARG A 814 -23.69 13.61 3.71
N ALA A 815 -23.28 12.36 3.82
CA ALA A 815 -23.63 11.46 4.90
C ALA A 815 -22.37 11.05 5.66
N TYR A 816 -22.38 11.17 6.98
CA TYR A 816 -21.26 10.76 7.81
C TYR A 816 -21.73 10.04 9.07
N PRO A 817 -20.98 8.98 9.49
CA PRO A 817 -21.23 8.34 10.76
C PRO A 817 -20.84 9.27 11.92
N ALA A 818 -21.77 9.46 12.84
CA ALA A 818 -21.57 10.12 14.12
C ALA A 818 -21.77 9.09 15.26
N LYS A 819 -21.64 9.54 16.51
CA LYS A 819 -21.82 8.64 17.65
C LYS A 819 -23.26 8.16 17.72
N ASP A 820 -23.46 6.86 17.47
CA ASP A 820 -24.73 6.13 17.56
C ASP A 820 -25.79 6.55 16.51
N CYS A 821 -25.39 7.33 15.49
CA CYS A 821 -26.24 7.73 14.38
C CYS A 821 -25.47 8.01 13.07
N VAL A 822 -26.18 8.13 11.95
CA VAL A 822 -25.66 8.68 10.69
C VAL A 822 -26.41 9.97 10.41
N ILE A 823 -25.67 11.05 10.16
CA ILE A 823 -26.24 12.37 9.84
C ILE A 823 -26.10 12.58 8.34
N ILE A 824 -27.20 13.00 7.70
CA ILE A 824 -27.25 13.33 6.28
C ILE A 824 -27.73 14.78 6.13
N GLU A 825 -26.90 15.61 5.52
CA GLU A 825 -27.14 17.06 5.38
C GLU A 825 -26.62 17.59 4.02
N PRO A 826 -27.15 18.74 3.55
CA PRO A 826 -26.67 19.38 2.32
C PRO A 826 -25.26 19.95 2.49
N ILE A 827 -24.44 19.86 1.44
CA ILE A 827 -23.08 20.43 1.44
C ILE A 827 -23.11 21.96 1.22
N ASP A 828 -24.18 22.47 0.60
CA ASP A 828 -24.25 23.86 0.14
C ASP A 828 -24.57 24.86 1.25
N TYR A 829 -25.14 24.40 2.37
CA TYR A 829 -25.60 25.24 3.46
C TYR A 829 -25.11 24.68 4.80
N ASP A 830 -24.33 25.49 5.50
CA ASP A 830 -23.72 25.19 6.79
C ASP A 830 -23.74 26.42 7.73
N LYS A 831 -23.36 26.22 9.00
CA LYS A 831 -23.32 27.29 10.02
C LYS A 831 -22.44 28.47 9.57
N GLY A 832 -21.38 28.20 8.82
CA GLY A 832 -20.47 29.21 8.27
C GLY A 832 -21.09 30.02 7.12
N THR A 833 -21.91 29.41 6.26
CA THR A 833 -22.67 30.12 5.22
C THR A 833 -23.74 31.01 5.82
N ALA A 834 -24.43 30.57 6.88
CA ALA A 834 -25.35 31.39 7.65
C ALA A 834 -24.65 32.61 8.26
N ALA A 835 -23.47 32.41 8.86
CA ALA A 835 -22.67 33.51 9.41
C ALA A 835 -22.21 34.51 8.33
N LYS A 836 -21.79 34.03 7.15
CA LYS A 836 -21.46 34.87 5.99
C LYS A 836 -22.65 35.71 5.53
N HIS A 837 -23.84 35.10 5.49
CA HIS A 837 -25.07 35.80 5.12
C HIS A 837 -25.36 36.96 6.08
N ILE A 838 -25.35 36.69 7.39
CA ILE A 838 -25.57 37.69 8.43
C ILE A 838 -24.57 38.83 8.29
N TRP A 839 -23.28 38.52 8.05
CA TRP A 839 -22.23 39.52 7.85
C TRP A 839 -22.44 40.38 6.61
N SER A 840 -22.87 39.77 5.50
CA SER A 840 -23.08 40.47 4.23
C SER A 840 -24.19 41.52 4.26
N LYS A 841 -25.12 41.42 5.23
CA LYS A 841 -26.22 42.39 5.39
C LYS A 841 -25.77 43.73 5.96
N PHE A 842 -24.63 43.77 6.65
CA PHE A 842 -24.09 45.02 7.16
C PHE A 842 -23.37 45.79 6.05
N ALA A 843 -23.83 47.01 5.77
CA ALA A 843 -23.10 47.95 4.94
C ALA A 843 -21.70 48.22 5.53
N GLU A 844 -20.69 48.47 4.69
CA GLU A 844 -19.28 48.60 5.13
C GLU A 844 -19.09 49.59 6.29
N ASN A 845 -19.85 50.70 6.31
CA ASN A 845 -19.79 51.73 7.35
C ASN A 845 -20.56 51.39 8.63
N GLU A 846 -21.34 50.31 8.63
CA GLU A 846 -22.22 49.91 9.74
C GLU A 846 -21.85 48.55 10.35
N ARG A 847 -20.76 47.93 9.88
CA ARG A 847 -20.29 46.63 10.33
C ARG A 847 -19.96 46.62 11.84
N PRO A 848 -20.20 45.49 12.53
CA PRO A 848 -19.77 45.31 13.92
C PRO A 848 -18.25 45.48 14.06
N ASP A 849 -17.83 46.22 15.08
CA ASP A 849 -16.41 46.39 15.44
C ASP A 849 -15.93 45.35 16.47
N PHE A 850 -16.84 44.46 16.87
CA PHE A 850 -16.59 43.30 17.70
C PHE A 850 -17.39 42.08 17.21
N LEU A 851 -16.72 40.93 17.05
CA LEU A 851 -17.32 39.64 16.72
C LEU A 851 -16.88 38.58 17.73
N MET A 852 -17.84 37.90 18.33
CA MET A 852 -17.58 36.75 19.19
C MET A 852 -18.32 35.51 18.70
N VAL A 853 -17.57 34.43 18.47
CA VAL A 853 -18.12 33.13 18.07
C VAL A 853 -17.79 32.08 19.13
N ALA A 854 -18.75 31.28 19.55
CA ALA A 854 -18.50 30.17 20.49
C ALA A 854 -19.17 28.88 20.04
N GLY A 855 -18.47 27.75 20.16
CA GLY A 855 -18.95 26.44 19.71
C GLY A 855 -18.19 25.26 20.33
N ASN A 856 -18.71 24.04 20.15
CA ASN A 856 -18.16 22.79 20.69
C ASN A 856 -18.27 21.59 19.74
N ASP A 857 -18.95 21.70 18.60
CA ASP A 857 -19.15 20.61 17.64
C ASP A 857 -18.36 20.81 16.32
N ARG A 858 -18.25 19.74 15.53
CA ARG A 858 -17.44 19.74 14.29
C ARG A 858 -17.98 20.76 13.26
N ASP A 859 -19.26 21.06 13.29
CA ASP A 859 -19.92 21.97 12.35
C ASP A 859 -19.54 23.43 12.64
N ASP A 860 -19.23 23.75 13.90
CA ASP A 860 -18.74 25.07 14.33
C ASP A 860 -17.37 25.44 13.72
N GLU A 861 -16.58 24.45 13.28
CA GLU A 861 -15.27 24.70 12.64
C GLU A 861 -15.38 25.55 11.37
N LEU A 862 -16.52 25.45 10.67
CA LEU A 862 -16.79 26.25 9.47
C LEU A 862 -17.00 27.72 9.82
N VAL A 863 -17.64 27.99 10.96
CA VAL A 863 -17.84 29.34 11.50
C VAL A 863 -16.53 29.91 12.03
N PHE A 864 -15.71 29.11 12.71
CA PHE A 864 -14.40 29.54 13.17
C PHE A 864 -13.47 29.91 12.02
N ARG A 865 -13.46 29.11 10.94
CA ARG A 865 -12.72 29.43 9.71
C ARG A 865 -13.21 30.73 9.08
N TRP A 866 -14.52 30.92 8.99
CA TRP A 866 -15.10 32.16 8.50
C TRP A 866 -14.68 33.38 9.33
N ALA A 867 -14.77 33.29 10.66
CA ALA A 867 -14.36 34.37 11.56
C ALA A 867 -12.85 34.68 11.45
N LYS A 868 -12.02 33.65 11.26
CA LYS A 868 -10.58 33.81 11.01
C LYS A 868 -10.30 34.55 9.70
N ASN A 869 -11.01 34.22 8.62
CA ASN A 869 -10.86 34.91 7.34
C ASN A 869 -11.22 36.40 7.45
N ILE A 870 -12.24 36.77 8.23
CA ILE A 870 -12.58 38.18 8.48
C ILE A 870 -11.44 38.90 9.20
N LEU A 871 -10.78 38.23 10.17
CA LEU A 871 -9.62 38.79 10.86
C LEU A 871 -8.45 39.01 9.88
N GLU A 872 -8.14 38.02 9.05
CA GLU A 872 -7.05 38.08 8.06
C GLU A 872 -7.28 39.17 7.00
N ASN A 873 -8.54 39.41 6.63
CA ASN A 873 -8.94 40.49 5.73
C ASN A 873 -9.01 41.88 6.39
N ASN A 874 -8.75 42.00 7.70
CA ASN A 874 -8.91 43.22 8.50
C ASN A 874 -10.31 43.85 8.40
N GLU A 875 -11.35 43.03 8.23
CA GLU A 875 -12.73 43.52 8.10
C GLU A 875 -13.37 43.87 9.45
N CYS A 876 -12.86 43.33 10.56
CA CYS A 876 -13.30 43.63 11.91
C CYS A 876 -12.09 43.69 12.87
N PRO A 877 -11.94 44.76 13.67
CA PRO A 877 -10.75 44.96 14.50
C PRO A 877 -10.69 44.05 15.74
N ASN A 878 -11.83 43.57 16.26
CA ASN A 878 -11.87 42.72 17.45
C ASN A 878 -12.68 41.45 17.19
N ILE A 879 -12.00 40.33 16.92
CA ILE A 879 -12.63 39.02 16.73
C ILE A 879 -12.16 38.05 17.81
N THR A 880 -13.09 37.30 18.40
CA THR A 880 -12.78 36.22 19.34
C THR A 880 -13.62 34.98 19.00
N SER A 881 -12.98 33.92 18.52
CA SER A 881 -13.62 32.60 18.43
C SER A 881 -13.18 31.69 19.59
N VAL A 882 -14.12 30.96 20.17
CA VAL A 882 -13.92 30.12 21.35
C VAL A 882 -14.44 28.71 21.09
N SER A 883 -13.58 27.70 21.22
CA SER A 883 -14.04 26.30 21.30
C SER A 883 -14.17 25.86 22.76
N VAL A 884 -15.29 25.24 23.10
CA VAL A 884 -15.52 24.60 24.41
C VAL A 884 -15.13 23.12 24.31
N GLY A 885 -14.29 22.64 25.23
CA GLY A 885 -13.83 21.24 25.27
C GLY A 885 -12.36 21.03 24.85
N ASN A 886 -11.95 19.75 24.76
CA ASN A 886 -10.56 19.32 24.52
C ASN A 886 -10.40 18.67 23.13
N ARG A 887 -10.62 19.44 22.07
CA ARG A 887 -10.53 18.99 20.67
C ARG A 887 -9.61 19.91 19.86
N ASN A 888 -9.06 19.38 18.78
CA ASN A 888 -8.36 20.19 17.79
C ASN A 888 -9.40 21.03 17.01
N THR A 889 -9.14 22.33 16.91
CA THR A 889 -10.10 23.33 16.42
C THR A 889 -9.40 24.54 15.82
N VAL A 890 -10.02 25.20 14.85
CA VAL A 890 -9.52 26.45 14.23
C VAL A 890 -9.86 27.69 15.08
N ALA A 891 -10.56 27.51 16.21
CA ALA A 891 -10.88 28.60 17.11
C ALA A 891 -9.64 29.33 17.66
N MET A 892 -9.76 30.63 17.95
CA MET A 892 -8.67 31.47 18.46
C MET A 892 -8.37 31.25 19.93
N SER A 893 -9.35 30.74 20.70
CA SER A 893 -9.22 30.48 22.13
C SER A 893 -9.99 29.21 22.54
N THR A 894 -9.58 28.57 23.63
CA THR A 894 -10.28 27.41 24.20
C THR A 894 -10.80 27.70 25.60
N LEU A 895 -11.90 27.04 25.93
CA LEU A 895 -12.43 26.98 27.28
C LEU A 895 -12.48 25.50 27.72
N THR A 896 -11.54 25.09 28.58
CA THR A 896 -11.54 23.74 29.15
C THR A 896 -12.63 23.63 30.22
N ASN A 897 -13.49 22.61 30.15
CA ASN A 897 -14.54 22.37 31.14
C ASN A 897 -13.95 22.20 32.55
N GLY A 898 -13.98 23.26 33.36
CA GLY A 898 -14.05 23.11 34.81
C GLY A 898 -15.38 22.46 35.18
N THR A 899 -15.48 21.87 36.37
CA THR A 899 -16.58 21.03 36.92
C THR A 899 -18.01 21.60 36.88
N THR A 900 -18.25 22.72 36.20
CA THR A 900 -19.57 23.23 35.84
C THR A 900 -19.59 23.49 34.33
N GLY A 901 -20.18 22.60 33.53
CA GLY A 901 -20.28 22.72 32.07
C GLY A 901 -21.05 23.98 31.63
N ARG A 902 -20.37 25.12 31.64
CA ARG A 902 -20.93 26.44 31.38
C ARG A 902 -19.91 27.27 30.63
N PHE A 903 -20.35 27.94 29.58
CA PHE A 903 -19.68 29.10 29.02
C PHE A 903 -19.69 30.25 30.06
N ALA A 904 -18.78 30.17 31.04
CA ALA A 904 -18.59 31.13 32.12
C ALA A 904 -18.24 32.60 31.72
N PRO A 905 -17.73 32.91 30.50
CA PRO A 905 -17.37 34.28 30.15
C PRO A 905 -18.56 35.22 29.99
N VAL A 906 -19.71 34.74 29.48
CA VAL A 906 -20.87 35.60 29.20
C VAL A 906 -21.43 36.25 30.49
N PRO A 907 -21.68 35.50 31.59
CA PRO A 907 -22.03 36.12 32.87
C PRO A 907 -20.95 37.03 33.45
N TYR A 908 -19.68 36.90 33.03
CA TYR A 908 -18.57 37.72 33.52
C TYR A 908 -18.47 39.05 32.77
N LEU A 909 -18.79 39.07 31.46
CA LEU A 909 -18.94 40.29 30.65
C LEU A 909 -20.08 41.19 31.16
N LEU A 910 -21.12 40.57 31.75
CA LEU A 910 -22.29 41.25 32.32
C LEU A 910 -22.06 41.78 33.74
N LYS A 911 -21.05 41.30 34.48
CA LYS A 911 -20.76 41.71 35.88
C LYS A 911 -19.92 42.99 36.01
N THR A 912 -19.40 43.51 34.89
CA THR A 912 -18.63 44.75 34.82
C THR A 912 -19.50 46.00 34.60
N HIS A 913 -20.83 45.85 34.58
CA HIS A 913 -21.81 46.94 34.51
C HIS A 913 -22.60 47.11 35.81
#